data_AF-A0AAW1CBZ9-F1
#
_entry.id   AF-A0AAW1CBZ9-F1
#
_cell.length_a   1.000
_cell.length_b   1.000
_cell.length_c   1.000
_cell.angle_alpha   90.00
_cell.angle_beta   90.00
_cell.angle_gamma   90.00
#
_symmetry.space_group_name_H-M   'P 1'
#
loop_
_entity.id
_entity.type
_entity.pdbx_description
1 polymer ?
#
loop_
_entity_poly.entity_id
_entity_poly.type
_entity_poly.pdbx_seq_one_letter_code
_entity_poly.pdbx_strand_id
1 'polypeptide(L)'
;EIEELVAKLHKDALVVEQVRTLVKKDEETMVAETKIVEGYAKQVTEELNTVLPTLEKALSALDALDKNHIAEVRVYTHPPLLVLTVMNAVCILLQKKPNWATAKLLLSDPGFLKTLITIDKDNLPEKVNEEFICKEIQCFSAVVFLQLKKYVRSPDFNPVKVGLVSVACCSICQWILALDHYHIVKRVYLHRLFPIFVDPKQAKVAEAEELLNRAFSKLAEKQRSLALIEQHQQNLEALYDESIAEQEKLAARKIQTTRRLHSASILSTALKDEMERWKESVNNLDQRLQGIVGDALISAAYIVYSGVLSVGYRQQLVNDSLQLCNENNILVSPNYSLVNCMTEKNEVRRWQNAGLPHDQYSTENAILVKHGQRWPLLIDPERQAYKWICQMEGSKLRQISATDANYLKTIEYSLQFGESVLLQDFPETLDSNIKSILSKEIYKKGGQEFIRIGDSEIQYNSDFRLYLTTQKFNPHFLPATCNIVTIINFTLTFHGLQNQLLSAVVNKKKPELEKQYCKLMESISIDLVALREYEQRSLQLLQKTSGHLLDDQDLIENLQRTKITSSEIFQRVADSAATEVTIEGMRKAYIPIATRGAVLYFVISDLVHINHVYQFSLNWFHKIFVDSIDNVKKSDISLSDSLSSTKISEYKVQSEETSTESETEIDYFKIDINEIIETLTYHVYEVLKCYNTQIIFS
;
A
#
# COMPACT_ATOMS: atom_id res chain seq x y z
N GLU A 1 -33.38 -5.99 -13.68
CA GLU A 1 -33.09 -7.15 -12.81
C GLU A 1 -33.39 -6.86 -11.34
N ILE A 2 -32.61 -6.03 -10.61
CA ILE A 2 -32.86 -5.76 -9.17
C ILE A 2 -34.24 -5.12 -8.92
N GLU A 3 -34.66 -4.14 -9.72
CA GLU A 3 -36.00 -3.52 -9.62
C GLU A 3 -37.14 -4.53 -9.79
N GLU A 4 -36.97 -5.54 -10.65
CA GLU A 4 -37.96 -6.61 -10.84
C GLU A 4 -37.98 -7.59 -9.66
N LEU A 5 -36.83 -7.83 -9.03
CA LEU A 5 -36.68 -8.65 -7.83
C LEU A 5 -37.35 -7.98 -6.62
N VAL A 6 -37.19 -6.67 -6.44
CA VAL A 6 -37.90 -5.87 -5.42
C VAL A 6 -39.41 -5.95 -5.60
N ALA A 7 -39.89 -5.77 -6.84
CA ALA A 7 -41.32 -5.83 -7.13
C ALA A 7 -41.92 -7.21 -6.83
N LYS A 8 -41.20 -8.31 -7.12
CA LYS A 8 -41.60 -9.68 -6.78
C LYS A 8 -41.59 -9.91 -5.27
N LEU A 9 -40.53 -9.52 -4.57
CA LEU A 9 -40.40 -9.70 -3.13
C LEU A 9 -41.49 -8.96 -2.36
N HIS A 10 -41.83 -7.73 -2.76
CA HIS A 10 -42.92 -6.97 -2.14
C HIS A 10 -44.29 -7.63 -2.35
N LYS A 11 -44.53 -8.18 -3.55
CA LYS A 11 -45.76 -8.91 -3.87
C LYS A 11 -45.86 -10.22 -3.10
N ASP A 12 -44.77 -10.98 -3.02
CA ASP A 12 -44.74 -12.28 -2.37
C ASP A 12 -44.82 -12.13 -0.85
N ALA A 13 -44.15 -11.15 -0.25
CA ALA A 13 -44.25 -10.85 1.19
C ALA A 13 -45.70 -10.55 1.63
N LEU A 14 -46.44 -9.75 0.85
CA LEU A 14 -47.86 -9.50 1.10
C LEU A 14 -48.70 -10.79 1.05
N VAL A 15 -48.40 -11.68 0.11
CA VAL A 15 -49.10 -12.97 -0.02
C VAL A 15 -48.75 -13.91 1.15
N VAL A 16 -47.47 -13.99 1.54
CA VAL A 16 -47.03 -14.82 2.66
C VAL A 16 -47.69 -14.38 3.96
N GLU A 17 -47.76 -13.08 4.22
CA GLU A 17 -48.35 -12.56 5.45
C GLU A 17 -49.87 -12.80 5.54
N GLN A 18 -50.57 -12.69 4.40
CA GLN A 18 -51.98 -13.09 4.30
C GLN A 18 -52.18 -14.59 4.56
N VAL A 19 -51.36 -15.46 3.98
CA VAL A 19 -51.48 -16.92 4.20
C VAL A 19 -51.12 -17.28 5.64
N ARG A 20 -50.12 -16.61 6.25
CA ARG A 20 -49.70 -16.81 7.63
C ARG A 20 -50.79 -16.48 8.64
N THR A 21 -51.49 -15.37 8.44
CA THR A 21 -52.63 -15.00 9.31
C THR A 21 -53.79 -15.99 9.20
N LEU A 22 -54.06 -16.53 8.00
CA LEU A 22 -55.09 -17.54 7.79
C LEU A 22 -54.73 -18.88 8.45
N VAL A 23 -53.51 -19.38 8.26
CA VAL A 23 -53.06 -20.65 8.88
C VAL A 23 -53.08 -20.56 10.40
N LYS A 24 -52.63 -19.43 10.98
CA LYS A 24 -52.69 -19.21 12.43
C LYS A 24 -54.11 -19.26 12.99
N LYS A 25 -55.07 -18.68 12.26
CA LYS A 25 -56.49 -18.73 12.66
C LYS A 25 -57.05 -20.15 12.59
N ASP A 26 -56.68 -20.92 11.57
CA ASP A 26 -57.08 -22.33 11.43
C ASP A 26 -56.42 -23.22 12.51
N GLU A 27 -55.20 -22.92 12.94
CA GLU A 27 -54.55 -23.62 14.06
C GLU A 27 -55.28 -23.35 15.38
N GLU A 28 -55.65 -22.10 15.66
CA GLU A 28 -56.35 -21.71 16.89
C GLU A 28 -57.73 -22.37 17.01
N THR A 29 -58.49 -22.45 15.90
CA THR A 29 -59.79 -23.14 15.89
C THR A 29 -59.64 -24.65 16.07
N MET A 30 -58.64 -25.26 15.44
CA MET A 30 -58.37 -26.70 15.59
C MET A 30 -57.98 -27.06 17.02
N VAL A 31 -57.12 -26.29 17.69
CA VAL A 31 -56.73 -26.54 19.10
C VAL A 31 -57.92 -26.46 20.06
N ALA A 32 -58.93 -25.64 19.75
CA ALA A 32 -60.15 -25.57 20.53
C ALA A 32 -61.03 -26.83 20.34
N GLU A 33 -61.16 -27.32 19.11
CA GLU A 33 -61.95 -28.50 18.77
C GLU A 33 -61.31 -29.81 19.31
N THR A 34 -59.99 -29.94 19.29
CA THR A 34 -59.28 -31.12 19.81
C THR A 34 -59.50 -31.33 21.30
N LYS A 35 -59.44 -30.25 22.10
CA LYS A 35 -59.68 -30.28 23.54
C LYS A 35 -61.08 -30.78 23.90
N ILE A 36 -62.06 -30.49 23.06
CA ILE A 36 -63.44 -30.93 23.26
C ILE A 36 -63.56 -32.44 23.04
N VAL A 37 -62.93 -32.98 21.99
CA VAL A 37 -62.97 -34.42 21.65
C VAL A 37 -62.22 -35.27 22.68
N GLU A 38 -61.03 -34.84 23.12
CA GLU A 38 -60.25 -35.55 24.14
C GLU A 38 -60.95 -35.64 25.50
N GLY A 39 -61.78 -34.65 25.84
CA GLY A 39 -62.59 -34.64 27.06
C GLY A 39 -63.62 -35.76 27.10
N TYR A 40 -64.22 -36.11 25.95
CA TYR A 40 -65.21 -37.19 25.85
C TYR A 40 -64.57 -38.58 25.89
N ALA A 41 -63.39 -38.76 25.32
CA ALA A 41 -62.69 -40.05 25.30
C ALA A 41 -62.29 -40.53 26.71
N LYS A 42 -61.83 -39.60 27.57
CA LYS A 42 -61.39 -39.92 28.94
C LYS A 42 -62.51 -40.44 29.84
N GLN A 43 -63.73 -39.93 29.70
CA GLN A 43 -64.88 -40.36 30.51
C GLN A 43 -65.29 -41.82 30.23
N VAL A 44 -65.10 -42.31 28.99
CA VAL A 44 -65.52 -43.66 28.59
C VAL A 44 -64.57 -44.74 29.14
N THR A 45 -63.28 -44.42 29.28
CA THR A 45 -62.27 -45.37 29.77
C THR A 45 -62.33 -45.64 31.28
N GLU A 46 -62.92 -44.72 32.06
CA GLU A 46 -63.04 -44.88 33.52
C GLU A 46 -64.09 -45.92 33.94
N GLU A 47 -65.18 -46.07 33.19
CA GLU A 47 -66.27 -47.02 33.55
C GLU A 47 -65.84 -48.49 33.41
N LEU A 48 -65.01 -48.83 32.41
CA LEU A 48 -64.57 -50.22 32.15
C LEU A 48 -63.62 -50.77 33.23
N ASN A 49 -62.79 -49.91 33.82
CA ASN A 49 -61.77 -50.32 34.80
C ASN A 49 -62.34 -50.71 36.18
N THR A 50 -63.64 -50.51 36.40
CA THR A 50 -64.29 -50.80 37.70
C THR A 50 -64.62 -52.29 37.91
N VAL A 51 -64.77 -53.09 36.84
CA VAL A 51 -65.34 -54.45 36.91
C VAL A 51 -64.31 -55.58 36.77
N LEU A 52 -63.19 -55.32 36.08
CA LEU A 52 -62.08 -56.26 35.92
C LEU A 52 -61.53 -56.84 37.25
N PRO A 53 -61.40 -56.05 38.35
CA PRO A 53 -60.84 -56.57 39.61
C PRO A 53 -61.71 -57.66 40.26
N THR A 54 -63.03 -57.59 40.08
CA THR A 54 -63.99 -58.51 40.71
C THR A 54 -63.96 -59.90 40.06
N LEU A 55 -63.69 -59.97 38.75
CA LEU A 55 -63.57 -61.22 38.01
C LEU A 55 -62.26 -61.97 38.35
N GLU A 56 -61.15 -61.24 38.44
CA GLU A 56 -59.83 -61.81 38.77
C GLU A 56 -59.82 -62.44 40.18
N LYS A 57 -60.49 -61.79 41.13
CA LYS A 57 -60.65 -62.31 42.50
C LYS A 57 -61.40 -63.64 42.55
N ALA A 58 -62.39 -63.85 41.68
CA ALA A 58 -63.17 -65.08 41.63
C ALA A 58 -62.43 -66.22 40.91
N LEU A 59 -61.60 -65.92 39.91
CA LEU A 59 -60.73 -66.90 39.24
C LEU A 59 -59.64 -67.43 40.19
N SER A 60 -59.04 -66.54 40.99
CA SER A 60 -58.05 -66.94 42.01
C SER A 60 -58.64 -67.87 43.08
N ALA A 61 -59.89 -67.65 43.49
CA ALA A 61 -60.58 -68.53 44.45
C ALA A 61 -60.91 -69.93 43.88
N LEU A 62 -60.99 -70.05 42.54
CA LEU A 62 -61.21 -71.33 41.86
C LEU A 62 -59.91 -72.14 41.69
N ASP A 63 -58.79 -71.46 41.40
CA ASP A 63 -57.46 -72.07 41.29
C ASP A 63 -56.92 -72.60 42.64
N ALA A 64 -57.41 -72.04 43.75
CA ALA A 64 -57.06 -72.49 45.11
C ALA A 64 -57.71 -73.84 45.53
N LEU A 65 -58.53 -74.48 44.69
CA LEU A 65 -59.16 -75.76 45.01
C LEU A 65 -58.27 -76.96 44.66
N ASP A 66 -57.94 -77.78 45.65
CA ASP A 66 -57.20 -79.03 45.44
C ASP A 66 -58.07 -80.25 45.04
N LYS A 67 -57.44 -81.27 44.44
CA LYS A 67 -58.06 -82.54 44.01
C LYS A 67 -58.88 -83.25 45.10
N ASN A 68 -58.52 -83.06 46.37
CA ASN A 68 -59.22 -83.65 47.50
C ASN A 68 -60.64 -83.08 47.68
N HIS A 69 -60.83 -81.78 47.44
CA HIS A 69 -62.13 -81.11 47.56
C HIS A 69 -63.13 -81.58 46.48
N ILE A 70 -62.63 -81.98 45.32
CA ILE A 70 -63.45 -82.54 44.22
C ILE A 70 -63.78 -84.01 44.47
N ALA A 71 -62.84 -84.76 45.06
CA ALA A 71 -63.06 -86.14 45.44
C ALA A 71 -64.21 -86.27 46.44
N GLU A 72 -64.37 -85.31 47.37
CA GLU A 72 -65.49 -85.24 48.32
C GLU A 72 -66.85 -85.20 47.62
N VAL A 73 -66.99 -84.35 46.60
CA VAL A 73 -68.25 -84.22 45.84
C VAL A 73 -68.52 -85.43 44.94
N ARG A 74 -67.48 -86.16 44.51
CA ARG A 74 -67.62 -87.34 43.64
C ARG A 74 -68.21 -88.57 44.35
N VAL A 75 -68.02 -88.69 45.67
CA VAL A 75 -68.43 -89.87 46.45
C VAL A 75 -69.95 -89.97 46.61
N TYR A 76 -70.71 -88.87 46.44
CA TYR A 76 -72.16 -88.90 46.57
C TYR A 76 -72.83 -89.93 45.62
N THR A 77 -73.63 -90.82 46.22
CA THR A 77 -74.53 -91.74 45.52
C THR A 77 -75.82 -91.02 45.12
N HIS A 78 -76.36 -90.19 46.01
CA HIS A 78 -77.42 -89.21 45.77
C HIS A 78 -76.97 -87.82 46.27
N PRO A 79 -76.68 -86.85 45.40
CA PRO A 79 -76.13 -85.55 45.81
C PRO A 79 -77.20 -84.65 46.47
N PRO A 80 -76.81 -83.78 47.43
CA PRO A 80 -77.68 -82.73 47.95
C PRO A 80 -78.16 -81.79 46.83
N LEU A 81 -79.38 -81.28 46.95
CA LEU A 81 -80.03 -80.46 45.92
C LEU A 81 -79.17 -79.23 45.52
N LEU A 82 -78.50 -78.58 46.47
CA LEU A 82 -77.64 -77.41 46.21
C LEU A 82 -76.40 -77.77 45.39
N VAL A 83 -75.75 -78.89 45.72
CA VAL A 83 -74.58 -79.41 44.99
C VAL A 83 -74.98 -79.81 43.56
N LEU A 84 -76.14 -80.48 43.41
CA LEU A 84 -76.70 -80.83 42.12
C LEU A 84 -76.98 -79.57 41.27
N THR A 85 -77.48 -78.49 41.88
CA THR A 85 -77.80 -77.23 41.20
C THR A 85 -76.53 -76.52 40.70
N VAL A 86 -75.48 -76.46 41.51
CA VAL A 86 -74.17 -75.90 41.12
C VAL A 86 -73.52 -76.73 40.02
N MET A 87 -73.55 -78.06 40.15
CA MET A 87 -72.98 -78.95 39.13
C MET A 87 -73.77 -78.94 37.82
N ASN A 88 -75.09 -78.78 37.86
CA ASN A 88 -75.90 -78.56 36.67
C ASN A 88 -75.55 -77.22 35.99
N ALA A 89 -75.29 -76.16 36.75
CA ALA A 89 -74.84 -74.87 36.21
C ALA A 89 -73.45 -74.98 35.53
N VAL A 90 -72.52 -75.75 36.12
CA VAL A 90 -71.23 -76.06 35.49
C VAL A 90 -71.39 -76.91 34.22
N CYS A 91 -72.29 -77.90 34.23
CA CYS A 91 -72.59 -78.70 33.04
C CYS A 91 -73.12 -77.84 31.89
N ILE A 92 -73.93 -76.82 32.21
CA ILE A 92 -74.45 -75.86 31.21
C ILE A 92 -73.31 -75.00 30.65
N LEU A 93 -72.40 -74.51 31.49
CA LEU A 93 -71.20 -73.76 31.02
C LEU A 93 -70.30 -74.61 30.11
N LEU A 94 -70.13 -75.91 30.43
CA LEU A 94 -69.35 -76.87 29.64
C LEU A 94 -70.15 -77.55 28.51
N GLN A 95 -71.40 -77.14 28.28
CA GLN A 95 -72.30 -77.64 27.23
C GLN A 95 -72.54 -79.17 27.25
N LYS A 96 -72.68 -79.73 28.44
CA LYS A 96 -73.05 -81.13 28.67
C LYS A 96 -74.46 -81.22 29.25
N LYS A 97 -75.13 -82.36 29.05
CA LYS A 97 -76.51 -82.55 29.55
C LYS A 97 -76.54 -82.40 31.09
N PRO A 98 -77.40 -81.54 31.65
CA PRO A 98 -77.47 -81.29 33.09
C PRO A 98 -78.15 -82.48 33.79
N ASN A 99 -77.35 -83.48 34.15
CA ASN A 99 -77.77 -84.58 35.01
C ASN A 99 -76.59 -85.05 35.87
N TRP A 100 -76.89 -85.69 37.00
CA TRP A 100 -75.84 -86.13 37.93
C TRP A 100 -74.88 -87.14 37.32
N ALA A 101 -75.35 -88.01 36.43
CA ALA A 101 -74.50 -88.99 35.75
C ALA A 101 -73.39 -88.31 34.92
N THR A 102 -73.71 -87.22 34.21
CA THR A 102 -72.77 -86.46 33.41
C THR A 102 -71.87 -85.58 34.28
N ALA A 103 -72.42 -84.96 35.34
CA ALA A 103 -71.63 -84.22 36.32
C ALA A 103 -70.58 -85.11 37.02
N LYS A 104 -70.94 -86.34 37.38
CA LYS A 104 -70.03 -87.31 38.00
C LYS A 104 -68.91 -87.77 37.05
N LEU A 105 -69.21 -87.86 35.77
CA LEU A 105 -68.22 -88.15 34.72
C LEU A 105 -67.22 -86.99 34.57
N LEU A 106 -67.71 -85.74 34.59
CA LEU A 106 -66.87 -84.54 34.57
C LEU A 106 -65.99 -84.40 35.82
N LEU A 107 -66.51 -84.72 37.01
CA LEU A 107 -65.74 -84.73 38.26
C LEU A 107 -64.69 -85.86 38.32
N SER A 108 -64.78 -86.85 37.42
CA SER A 108 -63.81 -87.94 37.32
C SER A 108 -62.64 -87.63 36.41
N ASP A 109 -62.73 -86.56 35.62
CA ASP A 109 -61.66 -86.11 34.73
C ASP A 109 -60.56 -85.36 35.53
N PRO A 110 -59.30 -85.82 35.51
CA PRO A 110 -58.20 -85.15 36.20
C PRO A 110 -57.91 -83.73 35.67
N GLY A 111 -58.44 -83.34 34.50
CA GLY A 111 -58.32 -82.02 33.91
C GLY A 111 -59.42 -81.01 34.31
N PHE A 112 -60.46 -81.42 35.03
CA PHE A 112 -61.68 -80.62 35.27
C PHE A 112 -61.45 -79.17 35.75
N LEU A 113 -60.61 -78.95 36.76
CA LEU A 113 -60.33 -77.58 37.28
C LEU A 113 -59.58 -76.72 36.28
N LYS A 114 -58.59 -77.30 35.58
CA LYS A 114 -57.86 -76.59 34.53
C LYS A 114 -58.82 -76.17 33.44
N THR A 115 -59.71 -77.07 33.01
CA THR A 115 -60.76 -76.76 32.04
C THR A 115 -61.61 -75.58 32.47
N LEU A 116 -62.01 -75.47 33.75
CA LEU A 116 -62.79 -74.31 34.24
C LEU A 116 -62.00 -72.99 34.24
N ILE A 117 -60.70 -73.02 34.55
CA ILE A 117 -59.84 -71.83 34.59
C ILE A 117 -59.48 -71.35 33.17
N THR A 118 -59.25 -72.28 32.23
CA THR A 118 -58.94 -71.98 30.83
C THR A 118 -60.16 -71.79 29.93
N ILE A 119 -61.39 -71.75 30.47
CA ILE A 119 -62.55 -71.35 29.68
C ILE A 119 -62.30 -69.94 29.13
N ASP A 120 -62.38 -69.82 27.81
CA ASP A 120 -62.34 -68.53 27.14
C ASP A 120 -63.59 -67.73 27.55
N LYS A 121 -63.40 -66.85 28.53
CA LYS A 121 -64.41 -65.91 29.06
C LYS A 121 -65.00 -65.01 27.99
N ASP A 122 -64.36 -64.93 26.82
CA ASP A 122 -64.77 -64.07 25.74
C ASP A 122 -65.52 -64.80 24.62
N ASN A 123 -65.32 -66.12 24.43
CA ASN A 123 -65.94 -66.92 23.36
C ASN A 123 -66.29 -68.37 23.77
N LEU A 124 -67.57 -68.64 24.05
CA LEU A 124 -68.12 -70.01 24.24
C LEU A 124 -68.93 -70.45 22.99
N PRO A 125 -68.54 -71.49 22.24
CA PRO A 125 -69.14 -71.86 20.93
C PRO A 125 -70.35 -72.83 21.02
N GLU A 126 -71.45 -72.57 20.30
CA GLU A 126 -72.74 -73.28 20.42
C GLU A 126 -72.87 -74.63 19.64
N LYS A 127 -73.46 -75.66 20.26
CA LYS A 127 -74.10 -76.80 19.54
C LYS A 127 -75.61 -76.58 19.42
N VAL A 128 -76.02 -76.23 18.20
CA VAL A 128 -77.41 -76.05 17.77
C VAL A 128 -78.01 -77.42 17.44
N ASN A 129 -79.09 -77.82 18.12
CA ASN A 129 -80.03 -78.82 17.63
C ASN A 129 -81.20 -78.06 17.00
N GLU A 130 -81.42 -78.25 15.69
CA GLU A 130 -82.17 -77.38 14.76
C GLU A 130 -83.70 -77.31 14.90
N GLU A 131 -84.30 -77.69 16.02
CA GLU A 131 -85.77 -77.75 16.11
C GLU A 131 -86.35 -76.90 17.24
N PHE A 132 -85.97 -75.61 17.25
CA PHE A 132 -86.72 -74.47 17.78
C PHE A 132 -85.78 -73.27 17.68
N ILE A 133 -86.14 -72.22 16.92
CA ILE A 133 -86.06 -70.81 17.31
C ILE A 133 -86.32 -69.89 16.11
N CYS A 134 -87.17 -68.91 16.41
CA CYS A 134 -87.71 -67.85 15.57
C CYS A 134 -86.67 -66.86 15.03
N LYS A 135 -87.07 -66.17 13.96
CA LYS A 135 -86.27 -65.41 13.01
C LYS A 135 -85.82 -64.01 13.47
N GLU A 136 -85.60 -63.78 14.76
CA GLU A 136 -85.08 -62.51 15.29
C GLU A 136 -84.17 -62.81 16.50
N ILE A 137 -83.00 -62.15 16.55
CA ILE A 137 -81.91 -62.28 17.54
C ILE A 137 -80.82 -63.29 17.15
N GLN A 138 -79.86 -62.85 16.35
CA GLN A 138 -78.61 -63.56 16.08
C GLN A 138 -77.53 -63.08 17.05
N CYS A 139 -77.45 -63.70 18.23
CA CYS A 139 -76.31 -63.57 19.15
C CYS A 139 -76.00 -64.95 19.74
N PHE A 140 -75.14 -65.67 19.01
CA PHE A 140 -74.62 -67.04 19.19
C PHE A 140 -73.74 -67.25 20.46
N SER A 141 -73.97 -66.47 21.54
CA SER A 141 -73.32 -66.63 22.87
C SER A 141 -74.34 -66.52 24.03
N ALA A 142 -75.58 -66.08 23.74
CA ALA A 142 -76.58 -65.78 24.76
C ALA A 142 -77.31 -67.03 25.30
N VAL A 143 -77.35 -68.14 24.56
CA VAL A 143 -78.17 -69.31 24.89
C VAL A 143 -77.71 -69.98 26.18
N VAL A 144 -76.40 -70.14 26.36
CA VAL A 144 -75.79 -70.76 27.56
C VAL A 144 -76.09 -69.93 28.82
N PHE A 145 -75.83 -68.62 28.79
CA PHE A 145 -76.08 -67.72 29.93
C PHE A 145 -77.57 -67.50 30.24
N LEU A 146 -78.46 -67.58 29.24
CA LEU A 146 -79.92 -67.60 29.46
C LEU A 146 -80.38 -68.87 30.20
N GLN A 147 -79.77 -70.03 29.91
CA GLN A 147 -80.02 -71.25 30.66
C GLN A 147 -79.45 -71.18 32.08
N LEU A 148 -78.27 -70.56 32.28
CA LEU A 148 -77.69 -70.29 33.61
C LEU A 148 -78.56 -69.35 34.46
N LYS A 149 -79.22 -68.34 33.87
CA LYS A 149 -80.10 -67.42 34.60
C LYS A 149 -81.23 -68.11 35.37
N LYS A 150 -81.69 -69.28 34.92
CA LYS A 150 -82.71 -70.08 35.64
C LYS A 150 -82.18 -70.58 36.99
N TYR A 151 -80.88 -70.81 37.11
CA TYR A 151 -80.21 -71.29 38.32
C TYR A 151 -79.67 -70.13 39.16
N VAL A 152 -79.03 -69.14 38.53
CA VAL A 152 -78.41 -67.97 39.19
C VAL A 152 -79.44 -67.04 39.85
N ARG A 153 -80.67 -66.94 39.31
CA ARG A 153 -81.76 -66.14 39.94
C ARG A 153 -82.43 -66.83 41.14
N SER A 154 -82.14 -68.11 41.39
CA SER A 154 -82.73 -68.79 42.54
C SER A 154 -82.09 -68.25 43.83
N PRO A 155 -82.88 -67.91 44.87
CA PRO A 155 -82.37 -67.33 46.13
C PRO A 155 -81.49 -68.30 46.95
N ASP A 156 -81.38 -69.54 46.50
CA ASP A 156 -80.56 -70.59 47.10
C ASP A 156 -79.20 -70.76 46.41
N PHE A 157 -78.96 -70.10 45.27
CA PHE A 157 -77.69 -70.09 44.54
C PHE A 157 -76.77 -68.95 45.03
N ASN A 158 -76.37 -69.03 46.29
CA ASN A 158 -75.48 -68.06 46.94
C ASN A 158 -74.22 -68.77 47.47
N PRO A 159 -73.00 -68.25 47.21
CA PRO A 159 -71.76 -68.85 47.67
C PRO A 159 -71.75 -69.14 49.18
N VAL A 160 -72.34 -68.26 49.99
CA VAL A 160 -72.38 -68.40 51.46
C VAL A 160 -73.26 -69.58 51.90
N LYS A 161 -74.39 -69.83 51.23
CA LYS A 161 -75.27 -70.97 51.54
C LYS A 161 -74.71 -72.30 51.02
N VAL A 162 -74.08 -72.28 49.84
CA VAL A 162 -73.49 -73.46 49.21
C VAL A 162 -72.22 -73.91 49.96
N GLY A 163 -71.44 -72.97 50.49
CA GLY A 163 -70.23 -73.25 51.27
C GLY A 163 -70.46 -73.99 52.58
N LEU A 164 -71.68 -73.94 53.13
CA LEU A 164 -72.06 -74.75 54.30
C LEU A 164 -72.18 -76.25 53.96
N VAL A 165 -72.34 -76.61 52.68
CA VAL A 165 -72.53 -77.99 52.21
C VAL A 165 -71.28 -78.51 51.50
N SER A 166 -70.56 -77.66 50.75
CA SER A 166 -69.28 -78.01 50.16
C SER A 166 -68.46 -76.77 49.81
N VAL A 167 -67.19 -76.77 50.22
CA VAL A 167 -66.24 -75.69 49.93
C VAL A 167 -65.93 -75.61 48.43
N ALA A 168 -65.81 -76.75 47.75
CA ALA A 168 -65.60 -76.80 46.30
C ALA A 168 -66.76 -76.15 45.53
N CYS A 169 -68.00 -76.42 45.93
CA CYS A 169 -69.17 -75.82 45.29
C CYS A 169 -69.31 -74.32 45.58
N CYS A 170 -68.75 -73.81 46.68
CA CYS A 170 -68.74 -72.38 47.02
C CYS A 170 -67.90 -71.57 46.02
N SER A 171 -66.64 -71.95 45.81
CA SER A 171 -65.75 -71.24 44.89
C SER A 171 -66.24 -71.33 43.44
N ILE A 172 -66.78 -72.49 43.04
CA ILE A 172 -67.42 -72.67 41.73
C ILE A 172 -68.64 -71.75 41.59
N CYS A 173 -69.48 -71.62 42.63
CA CYS A 173 -70.63 -70.71 42.63
C CYS A 173 -70.22 -69.24 42.52
N GLN A 174 -69.19 -68.81 43.27
CA GLN A 174 -68.66 -67.44 43.23
C GLN A 174 -68.07 -67.09 41.86
N TRP A 175 -67.35 -68.02 41.24
CA TRP A 175 -66.83 -67.88 39.89
C TRP A 175 -67.94 -67.76 38.84
N ILE A 176 -68.99 -68.58 38.92
CA ILE A 176 -70.16 -68.49 38.03
C ILE A 176 -70.86 -67.13 38.15
N LEU A 177 -71.00 -66.59 39.37
CA LEU A 177 -71.61 -65.28 39.60
C LEU A 177 -70.74 -64.12 39.09
N ALA A 178 -69.42 -64.18 39.29
CA ALA A 178 -68.51 -63.19 38.76
C ALA A 178 -68.44 -63.20 37.23
N LEU A 179 -68.52 -64.39 36.62
CA LEU A 179 -68.65 -64.55 35.17
C LEU A 179 -69.98 -64.02 34.64
N ASP A 180 -71.11 -64.25 35.32
CA ASP A 180 -72.40 -63.65 34.94
C ASP A 180 -72.37 -62.12 35.05
N HIS A 181 -71.77 -61.56 36.10
CA HIS A 181 -71.62 -60.10 36.25
C HIS A 181 -70.69 -59.49 35.19
N TYR A 182 -69.55 -60.12 34.92
CA TYR A 182 -68.67 -59.76 33.82
C TYR A 182 -69.39 -59.85 32.47
N HIS A 183 -70.16 -60.90 32.21
CA HIS A 183 -70.97 -61.01 30.99
C HIS A 183 -72.12 -60.00 30.93
N ILE A 184 -72.72 -59.59 32.05
CA ILE A 184 -73.73 -58.52 32.08
C ILE A 184 -73.10 -57.18 31.74
N VAL A 185 -71.96 -56.84 32.36
CA VAL A 185 -71.25 -55.60 32.08
C VAL A 185 -70.69 -55.61 30.68
N LYS A 186 -70.04 -56.70 30.25
CA LYS A 186 -69.60 -56.92 28.88
C LYS A 186 -70.77 -56.94 27.91
N ARG A 187 -71.98 -57.38 28.28
CA ARG A 187 -73.20 -57.25 27.44
C ARG A 187 -73.73 -55.83 27.40
N VAL A 188 -73.66 -55.05 28.49
CA VAL A 188 -73.92 -53.60 28.45
C VAL A 188 -72.86 -52.90 27.59
N TYR A 189 -71.61 -53.38 27.65
CA TYR A 189 -70.47 -52.94 26.85
C TYR A 189 -70.59 -53.38 25.38
N LEU A 190 -71.09 -54.59 25.09
CA LEU A 190 -71.29 -55.18 23.75
C LEU A 190 -72.60 -54.75 23.11
N HIS A 191 -73.63 -54.45 23.89
CA HIS A 191 -74.81 -53.70 23.45
C HIS A 191 -74.45 -52.24 23.16
N ARG A 192 -73.37 -51.73 23.77
CA ARG A 192 -72.69 -50.50 23.33
C ARG A 192 -71.72 -50.73 22.15
N LEU A 193 -71.23 -51.95 21.89
CA LEU A 193 -70.18 -52.24 20.89
C LEU A 193 -70.61 -52.95 19.58
N PHE A 194 -71.85 -53.44 19.42
CA PHE A 194 -72.31 -54.03 18.14
C PHE A 194 -73.69 -53.48 17.70
N PRO A 195 -73.82 -52.89 16.50
CA PRO A 195 -74.95 -52.02 16.15
C PRO A 195 -76.06 -52.76 15.41
N ILE A 196 -77.27 -52.78 15.99
CA ILE A 196 -78.50 -52.59 15.19
C ILE A 196 -79.27 -51.35 15.66
N PHE A 197 -78.96 -50.78 16.82
CA PHE A 197 -79.37 -49.42 17.21
C PHE A 197 -78.23 -48.73 17.96
N VAL A 198 -77.72 -47.64 17.39
CA VAL A 198 -76.56 -46.88 17.84
C VAL A 198 -76.97 -45.97 19.01
N ASP A 199 -76.30 -46.08 20.16
CA ASP A 199 -76.44 -45.10 21.25
C ASP A 199 -75.76 -43.77 20.84
N PRO A 200 -76.42 -42.59 20.96
CA PRO A 200 -76.06 -41.33 20.31
C PRO A 200 -74.74 -40.68 20.78
N LYS A 201 -74.01 -41.26 21.73
CA LYS A 201 -72.79 -40.67 22.31
C LYS A 201 -71.49 -41.15 21.67
N GLN A 202 -71.38 -42.42 21.28
CA GLN A 202 -70.16 -42.96 20.67
C GLN A 202 -70.05 -42.64 19.17
N ALA A 203 -71.17 -42.57 18.44
CA ALA A 203 -71.18 -42.09 17.05
C ALA A 203 -70.67 -40.64 16.94
N LYS A 204 -71.03 -39.78 17.90
CA LYS A 204 -70.56 -38.39 17.93
C LYS A 204 -69.06 -38.27 18.17
N VAL A 205 -68.46 -39.18 18.95
CA VAL A 205 -67.01 -39.17 19.20
C VAL A 205 -66.25 -39.68 17.99
N ALA A 206 -66.67 -40.79 17.37
CA ALA A 206 -66.02 -41.31 16.17
C ALA A 206 -66.17 -40.36 14.96
N GLU A 207 -67.35 -39.76 14.76
CA GLU A 207 -67.57 -38.76 13.72
C GLU A 207 -66.75 -37.49 13.98
N ALA A 208 -66.66 -37.04 15.24
CA ALA A 208 -65.82 -35.90 15.60
C ALA A 208 -64.32 -36.20 15.42
N GLU A 209 -63.84 -37.39 15.81
CA GLU A 209 -62.44 -37.81 15.60
C GLU A 209 -62.10 -37.94 14.12
N GLU A 210 -63.02 -38.43 13.29
CA GLU A 210 -62.79 -38.53 11.84
C GLU A 210 -62.78 -37.15 11.16
N LEU A 211 -63.69 -36.24 11.56
CA LEU A 211 -63.69 -34.86 11.10
C LEU A 211 -62.43 -34.11 11.55
N LEU A 212 -62.01 -34.33 12.80
CA LEU A 212 -60.79 -33.77 13.38
C LEU A 212 -59.55 -34.26 12.63
N ASN A 213 -59.45 -35.56 12.33
CA ASN A 213 -58.35 -36.13 11.54
C ASN A 213 -58.32 -35.58 10.11
N ARG A 214 -59.48 -35.44 9.46
CA ARG A 214 -59.58 -34.80 8.15
C ARG A 214 -59.15 -33.33 8.21
N ALA A 215 -59.50 -32.62 9.28
CA ALA A 215 -59.11 -31.23 9.47
C ALA A 215 -57.61 -31.09 9.79
N PHE A 216 -57.03 -31.98 10.59
CA PHE A 216 -55.58 -32.08 10.83
C PHE A 216 -54.79 -32.34 9.55
N SER A 217 -55.28 -33.24 8.68
CA SER A 217 -54.64 -33.50 7.39
C SER A 217 -54.62 -32.23 6.52
N LYS A 218 -55.74 -31.49 6.47
CA LYS A 218 -55.83 -30.23 5.72
C LYS A 218 -54.97 -29.11 6.33
N LEU A 219 -54.91 -29.03 7.66
CA LEU A 219 -54.05 -28.08 8.37
C LEU A 219 -52.58 -28.36 8.08
N ALA A 220 -52.17 -29.63 8.12
CA ALA A 220 -50.80 -30.06 7.81
C ALA A 220 -50.42 -29.77 6.36
N GLU A 221 -51.35 -29.94 5.41
CA GLU A 221 -51.15 -29.52 4.01
C GLU A 221 -50.95 -28.00 3.89
N LYS A 222 -51.79 -27.20 4.57
CA LYS A 222 -51.65 -25.74 4.59
C LYS A 222 -50.34 -25.29 5.25
N GLN A 223 -49.94 -25.88 6.37
CA GLN A 223 -48.67 -25.63 7.04
C GLN A 223 -47.47 -25.99 6.16
N ARG A 224 -47.52 -27.12 5.44
CA ARG A 224 -46.48 -27.46 4.44
C ARG A 224 -46.41 -26.44 3.32
N SER A 225 -47.55 -26.01 2.79
CA SER A 225 -47.57 -25.00 1.73
C SER A 225 -47.03 -23.65 2.20
N LEU A 226 -47.35 -23.25 3.44
CA LEU A 226 -46.81 -22.05 4.06
C LEU A 226 -45.29 -22.16 4.25
N ALA A 227 -44.78 -23.30 4.73
CA ALA A 227 -43.34 -23.51 4.89
C ALA A 227 -42.58 -23.43 3.56
N LEU A 228 -43.14 -23.96 2.47
CA LEU A 228 -42.55 -23.85 1.13
C LEU A 228 -42.53 -22.41 0.63
N ILE A 229 -43.59 -21.65 0.87
CA ILE A 229 -43.71 -20.24 0.47
C ILE A 229 -42.75 -19.36 1.30
N GLU A 230 -42.67 -19.57 2.61
CA GLU A 230 -41.71 -18.88 3.49
C GLU A 230 -40.26 -19.20 3.10
N GLN A 231 -39.95 -20.46 2.77
CA GLN A 231 -38.63 -20.84 2.25
C GLN A 231 -38.32 -20.16 0.90
N HIS A 232 -39.31 -20.07 0.02
CA HIS A 232 -39.15 -19.34 -1.25
C HIS A 232 -38.89 -17.85 -1.01
N GLN A 233 -39.62 -17.22 -0.09
CA GLN A 233 -39.42 -15.83 0.28
C GLN A 233 -38.02 -15.59 0.86
N GLN A 234 -37.55 -16.44 1.78
CA GLN A 234 -36.19 -16.35 2.33
C GLN A 234 -35.11 -16.48 1.26
N ASN A 235 -35.30 -17.38 0.28
CA ASN A 235 -34.37 -17.50 -0.84
C ASN A 235 -34.38 -16.24 -1.72
N LEU A 236 -35.55 -15.64 -1.97
CA LEU A 236 -35.65 -14.39 -2.72
C LEU A 236 -35.01 -13.21 -1.97
N GLU A 237 -35.19 -13.12 -0.65
CA GLU A 237 -34.52 -12.14 0.21
C GLU A 237 -33.00 -12.30 0.18
N ALA A 238 -32.49 -13.53 0.31
CA ALA A 238 -31.06 -13.81 0.21
C ALA A 238 -30.47 -13.44 -1.16
N LEU A 239 -31.16 -13.79 -2.25
CA LEU A 239 -30.75 -13.42 -3.61
C LEU A 239 -30.77 -11.90 -3.84
N TYR A 240 -31.72 -11.20 -3.21
CA TYR A 240 -31.81 -9.74 -3.26
C TYR A 240 -30.64 -9.08 -2.54
N ASP A 241 -30.35 -9.50 -1.32
CA ASP A 241 -29.22 -8.98 -0.53
C ASP A 241 -27.88 -9.25 -1.23
N GLU A 242 -27.71 -10.44 -1.81
CA GLU A 242 -26.53 -10.78 -2.61
C GLU A 242 -26.42 -9.88 -3.85
N SER A 243 -27.51 -9.69 -4.59
CA SER A 243 -27.55 -8.83 -5.78
C SER A 243 -27.26 -7.35 -5.46
N ILE A 244 -27.75 -6.83 -4.33
CA ILE A 244 -27.42 -5.48 -3.87
C ILE A 244 -25.96 -5.38 -3.50
N ALA A 245 -25.44 -6.33 -2.73
CA ALA A 245 -24.03 -6.35 -2.34
C ALA A 245 -23.12 -6.40 -3.59
N GLU A 246 -23.50 -7.17 -4.61
CA GLU A 246 -22.81 -7.16 -5.91
C GLU A 246 -22.95 -5.81 -6.63
N GLN A 247 -24.13 -5.22 -6.67
CA GLN A 247 -24.36 -3.91 -7.30
C GLN A 247 -23.50 -2.83 -6.65
N GLU A 248 -23.43 -2.77 -5.32
CA GLU A 248 -22.61 -1.82 -4.57
C GLU A 248 -21.11 -2.04 -4.84
N LYS A 249 -20.66 -3.31 -4.84
CA LYS A 249 -19.28 -3.66 -5.20
C LYS A 249 -18.95 -3.23 -6.63
N LEU A 250 -19.85 -3.48 -7.59
CA LEU A 250 -19.67 -3.10 -8.98
C LEU A 250 -19.70 -1.58 -9.17
N ALA A 251 -20.57 -0.87 -8.46
CA ALA A 251 -20.63 0.59 -8.47
C ALA A 251 -19.35 1.20 -7.90
N ALA A 252 -18.87 0.71 -6.76
CA ALA A 252 -17.59 1.11 -6.17
C ALA A 252 -16.42 0.82 -7.12
N ARG A 253 -16.38 -0.37 -7.73
CA ARG A 253 -15.36 -0.74 -8.71
C ARG A 253 -15.41 0.14 -9.96
N LYS A 254 -16.60 0.49 -10.46
CA LYS A 254 -16.77 1.41 -11.58
C LYS A 254 -16.18 2.78 -11.25
N ILE A 255 -16.54 3.36 -10.10
CA ILE A 255 -16.02 4.67 -9.64
C ILE A 255 -14.49 4.62 -9.52
N GLN A 256 -13.95 3.58 -8.86
CA GLN A 256 -12.52 3.40 -8.69
C GLN A 256 -11.81 3.26 -10.05
N THR A 257 -12.36 2.47 -10.97
CA THR A 257 -11.77 2.26 -12.31
C THR A 257 -11.80 3.54 -13.14
N THR A 258 -12.90 4.30 -13.09
CA THR A 258 -13.01 5.59 -13.78
C THR A 258 -11.99 6.61 -13.24
N ARG A 259 -11.83 6.68 -11.90
CA ARG A 259 -10.80 7.53 -11.28
C ARG A 259 -9.40 7.11 -11.72
N ARG A 260 -9.08 5.82 -11.62
CA ARG A 260 -7.78 5.28 -12.05
C ARG A 260 -7.50 5.52 -13.52
N LEU A 261 -8.50 5.42 -14.39
CA LEU A 261 -8.36 5.67 -15.83
C LEU A 261 -8.08 7.16 -16.10
N HIS A 262 -8.78 8.06 -15.40
CA HIS A 262 -8.51 9.49 -15.46
C HIS A 262 -7.08 9.81 -14.98
N SER A 263 -6.68 9.28 -13.81
CA SER A 263 -5.32 9.39 -13.27
C SER A 263 -4.27 8.86 -14.25
N ALA A 264 -4.50 7.70 -14.87
CA ALA A 264 -3.59 7.11 -15.85
C ALA A 264 -3.46 7.96 -17.11
N SER A 265 -4.55 8.58 -17.57
CA SER A 265 -4.52 9.51 -18.71
C SER A 265 -3.63 10.73 -18.41
N ILE A 266 -3.80 11.34 -17.24
CA ILE A 266 -2.97 12.46 -16.80
C ILE A 266 -1.51 12.04 -16.67
N LEU A 267 -1.23 10.93 -15.97
CA LEU A 267 0.14 10.44 -15.78
C LEU A 267 0.80 10.05 -17.10
N SER A 268 0.07 9.44 -18.03
CA SER A 268 0.58 9.08 -19.36
C SER A 268 0.99 10.32 -20.14
N THR A 269 0.15 11.36 -20.17
CA THR A 269 0.52 12.62 -20.81
C THR A 269 1.65 13.33 -20.08
N ALA A 270 1.65 13.32 -18.74
CA ALA A 270 2.67 14.00 -17.95
C ALA A 270 4.06 13.36 -18.12
N LEU A 271 4.12 12.02 -18.04
CA LEU A 271 5.36 11.26 -18.06
C LEU A 271 5.85 10.91 -19.47
N LYS A 272 5.08 11.17 -20.54
CA LYS A 272 5.51 10.84 -21.90
C LYS A 272 6.86 11.49 -22.26
N ASP A 273 6.96 12.79 -22.05
CA ASP A 273 8.17 13.55 -22.39
C ASP A 273 9.35 13.23 -21.45
N GLU A 274 9.04 12.89 -20.19
CA GLU A 274 10.04 12.39 -19.23
C GLU A 274 10.54 11.00 -19.63
N MET A 275 9.67 10.11 -20.07
CA MET A 275 10.03 8.77 -20.54
C MET A 275 10.95 8.84 -21.75
N GLU A 276 10.67 9.72 -22.72
CA GLU A 276 11.55 9.94 -23.87
C GLU A 276 12.91 10.49 -23.44
N ARG A 277 12.95 11.48 -22.53
CA ARG A 277 14.19 12.03 -21.96
C ARG A 277 14.99 11.01 -21.16
N TRP A 278 14.36 10.20 -20.32
CA TRP A 278 15.03 9.14 -19.56
C TRP A 278 15.57 8.06 -20.49
N LYS A 279 14.82 7.71 -21.56
CA LYS A 279 15.31 6.78 -22.57
C LYS A 279 16.55 7.31 -23.29
N GLU A 280 16.54 8.58 -23.68
CA GLU A 280 17.72 9.23 -24.26
C GLU A 280 18.89 9.31 -23.26
N SER A 281 18.61 9.63 -22.00
CA SER A 281 19.60 9.69 -20.93
C SER A 281 20.23 8.32 -20.68
N VAL A 282 19.44 7.24 -20.67
CA VAL A 282 19.94 5.87 -20.57
C VAL A 282 20.80 5.51 -21.78
N ASN A 283 20.35 5.83 -23.00
CA ASN A 283 21.16 5.59 -24.21
C ASN A 283 22.50 6.34 -24.16
N ASN A 284 22.52 7.60 -23.68
CA ASN A 284 23.73 8.38 -23.53
C ASN A 284 24.66 7.78 -22.46
N LEU A 285 24.09 7.35 -21.32
CA LEU A 285 24.85 6.66 -20.28
C LEU A 285 25.44 5.34 -20.80
N ASP A 286 24.69 4.55 -21.58
CA ASP A 286 25.18 3.33 -22.20
C ASP A 286 26.34 3.60 -23.18
N GLN A 287 26.27 4.68 -23.96
CA GLN A 287 27.37 5.10 -24.82
C GLN A 287 28.60 5.53 -23.99
N ARG A 288 28.41 6.30 -22.91
CA ARG A 288 29.49 6.72 -22.01
C ARG A 288 30.12 5.54 -21.27
N LEU A 289 29.33 4.52 -20.92
CA LEU A 289 29.83 3.30 -20.27
C LEU A 289 30.82 2.54 -21.15
N GLN A 290 30.71 2.63 -22.48
CA GLN A 290 31.66 1.99 -23.40
C GLN A 290 33.05 2.65 -23.31
N GLY A 291 33.12 3.98 -23.14
CA GLY A 291 34.37 4.76 -23.08
C GLY A 291 34.92 4.99 -21.67
N ILE A 292 34.22 4.54 -20.61
CA ILE A 292 34.51 4.93 -19.22
C ILE A 292 35.92 4.54 -18.76
N VAL A 293 36.45 3.42 -19.24
CA VAL A 293 37.77 2.92 -18.85
C VAL A 293 38.86 3.86 -19.35
N GLY A 294 38.78 4.24 -20.64
CA GLY A 294 39.71 5.20 -21.23
C GLY A 294 39.56 6.60 -20.63
N ASP A 295 38.32 7.08 -20.49
CA ASP A 295 38.04 8.38 -19.89
C ASP A 295 38.56 8.49 -18.44
N ALA A 296 38.37 7.45 -17.64
CA ALA A 296 38.85 7.40 -16.26
C ALA A 296 40.38 7.35 -16.18
N LEU A 297 41.04 6.59 -17.06
CA LEU A 297 42.50 6.51 -17.12
C LEU A 297 43.11 7.87 -17.45
N ILE A 298 42.60 8.54 -18.48
CA ILE A 298 43.09 9.87 -18.91
C ILE A 298 42.79 10.90 -17.81
N SER A 299 41.58 10.87 -17.22
CA SER A 299 41.21 11.78 -16.13
C SER A 299 42.10 11.60 -14.90
N ALA A 300 42.41 10.36 -14.52
CA ALA A 300 43.29 10.06 -13.39
C ALA A 300 44.72 10.55 -13.66
N ALA A 301 45.27 10.26 -14.86
CA ALA A 301 46.58 10.77 -15.26
C ALA A 301 46.62 12.30 -15.23
N TYR A 302 45.56 12.95 -15.72
CA TYR A 302 45.44 14.39 -15.67
C TYR A 302 45.47 14.91 -14.23
N ILE A 303 44.64 14.38 -13.34
CA ILE A 303 44.54 14.86 -11.95
C ILE A 303 45.86 14.72 -11.19
N VAL A 304 46.61 13.65 -11.47
CA VAL A 304 47.87 13.37 -10.78
C VAL A 304 49.02 14.23 -11.31
N TYR A 305 49.12 14.44 -12.62
CA TYR A 305 50.33 14.99 -13.25
C TYR A 305 50.16 16.39 -13.87
N SER A 306 48.94 16.83 -14.18
CA SER A 306 48.74 18.06 -14.96
C SER A 306 48.84 19.35 -14.16
N GLY A 307 48.77 19.29 -12.84
CA GLY A 307 48.59 20.48 -11.99
C GLY A 307 49.60 21.59 -12.23
N VAL A 308 50.89 21.26 -12.35
CA VAL A 308 51.97 22.24 -12.56
C VAL A 308 52.07 22.70 -14.02
N LEU A 309 51.56 21.89 -14.95
CA LEU A 309 51.74 22.11 -16.38
C LEU A 309 50.93 23.31 -16.87
N SER A 310 51.48 24.04 -17.85
CA SER A 310 50.77 25.09 -18.56
C SER A 310 49.74 24.52 -19.55
N VAL A 311 48.82 25.36 -20.01
CA VAL A 311 47.73 24.99 -20.93
C VAL A 311 48.21 24.14 -22.10
N GLY A 312 49.29 24.54 -22.78
CA GLY A 312 49.82 23.83 -23.95
C GLY A 312 50.31 22.42 -23.63
N TYR A 313 51.05 22.26 -22.53
CA TYR A 313 51.53 20.94 -22.09
C TYR A 313 50.39 20.04 -21.61
N ARG A 314 49.35 20.61 -20.99
CA ARG A 314 48.16 19.83 -20.61
C ARG A 314 47.41 19.29 -21.81
N GLN A 315 47.26 20.09 -22.87
CA GLN A 315 46.65 19.65 -24.12
C GLN A 315 47.47 18.56 -24.81
N GLN A 316 48.81 18.71 -24.84
CA GLN A 316 49.70 17.68 -25.35
C GLN A 316 49.57 16.38 -24.56
N LEU A 317 49.59 16.44 -23.23
CA LEU A 317 49.41 15.27 -22.36
C LEU A 317 48.10 14.52 -22.67
N VAL A 318 47.00 15.25 -22.86
CA VAL A 318 45.71 14.65 -23.20
C VAL A 318 45.74 14.04 -24.59
N ASN A 319 46.29 14.74 -25.59
CA ASN A 319 46.38 14.23 -26.96
C ASN A 319 47.26 12.98 -27.06
N ASP A 320 48.42 12.99 -26.40
CA ASP A 320 49.34 11.85 -26.33
C ASP A 320 48.66 10.67 -25.62
N SER A 321 47.93 10.94 -24.51
CA SER A 321 47.18 9.90 -23.80
C SER A 321 46.04 9.31 -24.65
N LEU A 322 45.35 10.14 -25.43
CA LEU A 322 44.32 9.69 -26.38
C LEU A 322 44.92 8.82 -27.47
N GLN A 323 46.07 9.22 -28.02
CA GLN A 323 46.80 8.43 -29.02
C GLN A 323 47.22 7.08 -28.45
N LEU A 324 47.78 7.05 -27.24
CA LEU A 324 48.17 5.81 -26.56
C LEU A 324 46.96 4.90 -26.30
N CYS A 325 45.81 5.45 -25.92
CA CYS A 325 44.58 4.67 -25.75
C CYS A 325 44.14 4.03 -27.07
N ASN A 326 44.17 4.80 -28.17
CA ASN A 326 43.82 4.31 -29.50
C ASN A 326 44.78 3.20 -29.98
N GLU A 327 46.09 3.37 -29.78
CA GLU A 327 47.10 2.37 -30.14
C GLU A 327 46.93 1.04 -29.37
N ASN A 328 46.45 1.12 -28.12
CA ASN A 328 46.22 -0.04 -27.27
C ASN A 328 44.78 -0.57 -27.33
N ASN A 329 43.95 -0.10 -28.26
CA ASN A 329 42.54 -0.46 -28.41
C ASN A 329 41.69 -0.24 -27.14
N ILE A 330 42.01 0.78 -26.35
CA ILE A 330 41.21 1.22 -25.21
C ILE A 330 40.15 2.19 -25.74
N LEU A 331 38.87 1.87 -25.53
CA LEU A 331 37.77 2.73 -25.92
C LEU A 331 37.75 4.00 -25.06
N VAL A 332 37.65 5.14 -25.73
CA VAL A 332 37.53 6.47 -25.13
C VAL A 332 36.31 7.15 -25.74
N SER A 333 35.66 8.04 -24.99
CA SER A 333 34.58 8.85 -25.53
C SER A 333 35.08 9.73 -26.71
N PRO A 334 34.30 9.88 -27.80
CA PRO A 334 34.75 10.55 -29.03
C PRO A 334 35.09 12.04 -28.84
N ASN A 335 34.50 12.69 -27.84
CA ASN A 335 34.78 14.10 -27.48
C ASN A 335 35.18 14.18 -26.00
N TYR A 336 36.26 13.50 -25.63
CA TYR A 336 36.78 13.54 -24.26
C TYR A 336 37.08 14.98 -23.81
N SER A 337 36.58 15.34 -22.62
CA SER A 337 36.91 16.58 -21.93
C SER A 337 36.87 16.32 -20.44
N LEU A 338 37.96 16.64 -19.74
CA LEU A 338 38.06 16.46 -18.29
C LEU A 338 36.89 17.14 -17.57
N VAL A 339 36.53 18.34 -18.01
CA VAL A 339 35.43 19.11 -17.41
C VAL A 339 34.12 18.34 -17.51
N ASN A 340 33.80 17.75 -18.66
CA ASN A 340 32.58 16.97 -18.85
C ASN A 340 32.61 15.61 -18.11
N CYS A 341 33.79 15.03 -17.92
CA CYS A 341 33.97 13.75 -17.24
C CYS A 341 33.89 13.89 -15.71
N MET A 342 34.52 14.92 -15.15
CA MET A 342 34.68 15.09 -13.70
C MET A 342 33.66 16.02 -13.07
N THR A 343 33.00 16.87 -13.86
CA THR A 343 32.10 17.90 -13.32
C THR A 343 30.79 17.98 -14.09
N GLU A 344 29.82 18.60 -13.42
CA GLU A 344 28.56 18.96 -14.03
C GLU A 344 28.53 20.45 -14.31
N LYS A 345 27.81 20.87 -15.36
CA LYS A 345 27.71 22.28 -15.75
C LYS A 345 27.26 23.20 -14.60
N ASN A 346 26.41 22.70 -13.71
CA ASN A 346 25.93 23.45 -12.55
C ASN A 346 27.02 23.68 -11.51
N GLU A 347 27.91 22.71 -11.30
CA GLU A 347 29.02 22.84 -10.36
C GLU A 347 30.05 23.87 -10.86
N VAL A 348 30.39 23.80 -12.15
CA VAL A 348 31.26 24.80 -12.80
C VAL A 348 30.68 26.21 -12.65
N ARG A 349 29.36 26.37 -12.85
CA ARG A 349 28.66 27.65 -12.66
C ARG A 349 28.72 28.14 -11.22
N ARG A 350 28.59 27.25 -10.23
CA ARG A 350 28.76 27.64 -8.81
C ARG A 350 30.17 28.18 -8.56
N TRP A 351 31.19 27.56 -9.14
CA TRP A 351 32.56 28.07 -9.03
C TRP A 351 32.74 29.43 -9.69
N GLN A 352 32.17 29.63 -10.88
CA GLN A 352 32.18 30.91 -11.59
C GLN A 352 31.47 32.01 -10.81
N ASN A 353 30.30 31.72 -10.23
CA ASN A 353 29.57 32.64 -9.35
C ASN A 353 30.36 32.97 -8.07
N ALA A 354 31.20 32.05 -7.60
CA ALA A 354 32.13 32.28 -6.50
C ALA A 354 33.42 33.01 -6.92
N GLY A 355 33.51 33.49 -8.17
CA GLY A 355 34.63 34.30 -8.65
C GLY A 355 35.72 33.54 -9.41
N LEU A 356 35.49 32.27 -9.78
CA LEU A 356 36.38 31.56 -10.71
C LEU A 356 36.29 32.18 -12.11
N PRO A 357 37.42 32.43 -12.80
CA PRO A 357 37.40 32.85 -14.20
C PRO A 357 36.69 31.83 -15.11
N HIS A 358 36.09 32.32 -16.20
CA HIS A 358 35.25 31.51 -17.10
C HIS A 358 36.06 30.69 -18.12
N ASP A 359 37.39 30.70 -18.04
CA ASP A 359 38.24 29.93 -18.93
C ASP A 359 38.35 28.45 -18.53
N GLN A 360 38.65 27.61 -19.52
CA GLN A 360 38.77 26.17 -19.34
C GLN A 360 39.89 25.81 -18.35
N TYR A 361 41.02 26.50 -18.39
CA TYR A 361 42.18 26.21 -17.54
C TYR A 361 41.88 26.46 -16.05
N SER A 362 41.19 27.56 -15.74
CA SER A 362 40.70 27.84 -14.39
C SER A 362 39.70 26.79 -13.90
N THR A 363 38.80 26.33 -14.79
CA THR A 363 37.85 25.25 -14.48
C THR A 363 38.57 23.93 -14.19
N GLU A 364 39.57 23.57 -14.99
CA GLU A 364 40.41 22.40 -14.76
C GLU A 364 41.20 22.52 -13.45
N ASN A 365 41.73 23.69 -13.12
CA ASN A 365 42.39 23.92 -11.85
C ASN A 365 41.43 23.72 -10.67
N ALA A 366 40.18 24.17 -10.79
CA ALA A 366 39.16 23.92 -9.77
C ALA A 366 38.88 22.43 -9.57
N ILE A 367 38.86 21.64 -10.66
CA ILE A 367 38.76 20.17 -10.62
C ILE A 367 39.92 19.57 -9.84
N LEU A 368 41.15 20.00 -10.12
CA LEU A 368 42.34 19.53 -9.41
C LEU A 368 42.30 19.84 -7.91
N VAL A 369 41.79 21.03 -7.55
CA VAL A 369 41.63 21.45 -6.15
C VAL A 369 40.59 20.60 -5.42
N LYS A 370 39.44 20.30 -6.06
CA LYS A 370 38.33 19.57 -5.42
C LYS A 370 38.49 18.06 -5.43
N HIS A 371 38.99 17.49 -6.52
CA HIS A 371 39.13 16.04 -6.70
C HIS A 371 40.55 15.50 -6.42
N GLY A 372 41.51 16.38 -6.15
CA GLY A 372 42.86 15.99 -5.76
C GLY A 372 42.90 15.21 -4.42
N GLN A 373 43.67 14.12 -4.38
CA GLN A 373 43.83 13.32 -3.15
C GLN A 373 44.79 13.98 -2.14
N ARG A 374 45.83 14.65 -2.64
CA ARG A 374 46.82 15.38 -1.83
C ARG A 374 46.36 16.82 -1.63
N TRP A 375 46.92 17.50 -0.64
CA TRP A 375 46.59 18.91 -0.40
C TRP A 375 47.05 19.77 -1.58
N PRO A 376 46.19 20.68 -2.09
CA PRO A 376 46.54 21.56 -3.19
C PRO A 376 47.47 22.69 -2.72
N LEU A 377 48.59 22.86 -3.41
CA LEU A 377 49.49 24.00 -3.31
C LEU A 377 49.37 24.86 -4.55
N LEU A 378 48.77 26.03 -4.40
CA LEU A 378 48.37 26.93 -5.46
C LEU A 378 49.46 27.97 -5.69
N ILE A 379 50.04 27.96 -6.89
CA ILE A 379 50.91 29.05 -7.36
C ILE A 379 49.97 30.15 -7.89
N ASP A 380 49.73 31.16 -7.07
CA ASP A 380 48.70 32.19 -7.28
C ASP A 380 49.26 33.59 -7.06
N PRO A 381 50.12 34.09 -7.98
CA PRO A 381 50.75 35.41 -7.86
C PRO A 381 49.71 36.55 -7.85
N GLU A 382 48.61 36.40 -8.58
CA GLU A 382 47.56 37.43 -8.72
C GLU A 382 46.40 37.27 -7.73
N ARG A 383 46.50 36.31 -6.80
CA ARG A 383 45.49 36.02 -5.76
C ARG A 383 44.09 35.73 -6.31
N GLN A 384 43.98 35.09 -7.47
CA GLN A 384 42.71 34.69 -8.07
C GLN A 384 42.11 33.49 -7.35
N ALA A 385 42.92 32.44 -7.14
CA ALA A 385 42.49 31.25 -6.42
C ALA A 385 42.16 31.57 -4.95
N TYR A 386 42.92 32.48 -4.33
CA TYR A 386 42.64 33.01 -3.00
C TYR A 386 41.21 33.58 -2.90
N LYS A 387 40.83 34.48 -3.82
CA LYS A 387 39.48 35.09 -3.80
C LYS A 387 38.39 34.04 -3.99
N TRP A 388 38.59 33.12 -4.94
CA TRP A 388 37.66 32.05 -5.23
C TRP A 388 37.44 31.13 -4.02
N ILE A 389 38.51 30.66 -3.36
CA ILE A 389 38.41 29.76 -2.20
C ILE A 389 37.73 30.46 -1.02
N CYS A 390 38.06 31.73 -0.77
CA CYS A 390 37.42 32.53 0.27
C CYS A 390 35.90 32.64 0.06
N GLN A 391 35.46 32.85 -1.19
CA GLN A 391 34.04 32.96 -1.51
C GLN A 391 33.33 31.59 -1.48
N MET A 392 34.01 30.52 -1.93
CA MET A 392 33.49 29.15 -1.98
C MET A 392 33.25 28.54 -0.59
N GLU A 393 34.24 28.66 0.31
CA GLU A 393 34.20 28.04 1.64
C GLU A 393 33.46 28.93 2.66
N GLY A 394 33.35 30.24 2.38
CA GLY A 394 32.57 31.18 3.17
C GLY A 394 33.02 31.26 4.62
N SER A 395 32.06 31.18 5.55
CA SER A 395 32.31 31.31 7.00
C SER A 395 33.07 30.14 7.62
N LYS A 396 33.19 29.00 6.92
CA LYS A 396 33.93 27.82 7.40
C LYS A 396 35.45 27.94 7.24
N LEU A 397 35.91 28.96 6.49
CA LEU A 397 37.32 29.12 6.15
C LEU A 397 38.08 29.96 7.19
N ARG A 398 39.16 29.39 7.73
CA ARG A 398 40.17 30.10 8.49
C ARG A 398 41.31 30.54 7.56
N GLN A 399 41.56 31.84 7.53
CA GLN A 399 42.67 32.42 6.76
C GLN A 399 43.86 32.64 7.69
N ILE A 400 45.02 32.09 7.35
CA ILE A 400 46.23 32.12 8.18
C ILE A 400 47.44 32.42 7.29
N SER A 401 48.42 33.16 7.80
CA SER A 401 49.71 33.34 7.12
C SER A 401 50.75 32.38 7.68
N ALA A 402 51.62 31.83 6.82
CA ALA A 402 52.76 31.02 7.26
C ALA A 402 53.78 31.83 8.10
N THR A 403 53.72 33.16 8.06
CA THR A 403 54.52 34.05 8.92
C THR A 403 54.03 34.11 10.37
N ASP A 404 52.81 33.65 10.64
CA ASP A 404 52.19 33.80 11.96
C ASP A 404 52.76 32.78 12.93
N ALA A 405 53.36 33.20 14.05
CA ALA A 405 53.98 32.27 15.01
C ALA A 405 53.04 31.17 15.57
N ASN A 406 51.72 31.37 15.49
CA ASN A 406 50.70 30.42 15.95
C ASN A 406 49.99 29.66 14.81
N TYR A 407 50.48 29.71 13.56
CA TYR A 407 49.79 29.10 12.42
C TYR A 407 49.53 27.59 12.63
N LEU A 408 50.51 26.86 13.18
CA LEU A 408 50.39 25.43 13.48
C LEU A 408 49.27 25.15 14.48
N LYS A 409 49.19 25.90 15.59
CA LYS A 409 48.15 25.71 16.62
C LYS A 409 46.74 25.92 16.06
N THR A 410 46.58 26.90 15.16
CA THR A 410 45.30 27.13 14.50
C THR A 410 44.93 25.98 13.57
N ILE A 411 45.90 25.42 12.83
CA ILE A 411 45.67 24.22 12.00
C ILE A 411 45.31 23.01 12.88
N GLU A 412 46.02 22.80 13.99
CA GLU A 412 45.74 21.76 14.98
C GLU A 412 44.30 21.86 15.54
N TYR A 413 43.86 23.08 15.86
CA TYR A 413 42.48 23.33 16.27
C TYR A 413 41.50 23.01 15.13
N SER A 414 41.71 23.56 13.94
CA SER A 414 40.82 23.32 12.79
C SER A 414 40.75 21.85 12.38
N LEU A 415 41.83 21.07 12.56
CA LEU A 415 41.87 19.62 12.36
C LEU A 415 40.90 18.87 13.27
N GLN A 416 40.77 19.28 14.54
CA GLN A 416 39.83 18.67 15.49
C GLN A 416 38.37 19.00 15.16
N PHE A 417 38.10 20.25 14.77
CA PHE A 417 36.74 20.73 14.51
C PHE A 417 36.26 20.54 13.07
N GLY A 418 37.13 20.14 12.14
CA GLY A 418 36.78 19.96 10.73
C GLY A 418 36.58 21.29 9.97
N GLU A 419 37.25 22.36 10.39
CA GLU A 419 37.20 23.66 9.70
C GLU A 419 38.13 23.67 8.48
N SER A 420 37.77 24.40 7.42
CA SER A 420 38.66 24.58 6.26
C SER A 420 39.74 25.61 6.58
N VAL A 421 40.99 25.39 6.18
CA VAL A 421 42.11 26.31 6.40
C VAL A 421 42.77 26.71 5.08
N LEU A 422 43.00 28.02 4.89
CA LEU A 422 43.80 28.58 3.81
C LEU A 422 45.10 29.16 4.39
N LEU A 423 46.22 28.50 4.12
CA LEU A 423 47.55 28.94 4.54
C LEU A 423 48.23 29.74 3.42
N GLN A 424 48.47 31.02 3.69
CA GLN A 424 49.08 31.96 2.75
C GLN A 424 50.60 31.97 2.84
N ASP A 425 51.24 32.31 1.73
CA ASP A 425 52.69 32.49 1.59
C ASP A 425 53.50 31.30 2.08
N PHE A 426 53.10 30.13 1.59
CA PHE A 426 53.75 28.88 1.94
C PHE A 426 55.27 28.93 1.62
N PRO A 427 56.14 28.66 2.61
CA PRO A 427 57.58 28.77 2.43
C PRO A 427 58.12 27.62 1.56
N GLU A 428 59.23 27.88 0.88
CA GLU A 428 59.94 26.85 0.08
C GLU A 428 60.60 25.78 0.96
N THR A 429 60.96 26.16 2.18
CA THR A 429 61.51 25.27 3.20
C THR A 429 60.40 24.83 4.15
N LEU A 430 60.28 23.52 4.35
CA LEU A 430 59.25 22.92 5.21
C LEU A 430 59.78 22.71 6.62
N ASP A 431 58.98 23.11 7.61
CA ASP A 431 59.16 22.65 8.99
C ASP A 431 58.81 21.17 9.12
N SER A 432 59.53 20.44 9.98
CA SER A 432 59.25 19.01 10.20
C SER A 432 57.84 18.73 10.73
N ASN A 433 57.22 19.69 11.44
CA ASN A 433 55.91 19.53 12.06
C ASN A 433 54.76 19.59 11.04
N ILE A 434 54.83 20.47 10.04
CA ILE A 434 53.78 20.57 9.02
C ILE A 434 53.80 19.37 8.08
N LYS A 435 54.96 18.72 7.91
CA LYS A 435 55.13 17.56 7.03
C LYS A 435 54.18 16.41 7.36
N SER A 436 53.95 16.09 8.64
CA SER A 436 53.01 15.04 9.04
C SER A 436 51.57 15.36 8.65
N ILE A 437 51.17 16.63 8.72
CA ILE A 437 49.86 17.11 8.25
C ILE A 437 49.75 16.99 6.73
N LEU A 438 50.80 17.41 6.01
CA LEU A 438 50.81 17.42 4.56
C LEU A 438 50.79 16.01 3.95
N SER A 439 51.50 15.08 4.58
CA SER A 439 51.57 13.66 4.18
C SER A 439 50.37 12.83 4.64
N LYS A 440 49.48 13.40 5.44
CA LYS A 440 48.30 12.72 6.00
C LYS A 440 48.71 11.43 6.74
N GLU A 441 49.68 11.53 7.66
CA GLU A 441 50.14 10.44 8.54
C GLU A 441 49.07 10.10 9.61
N ILE A 442 47.89 9.69 9.15
CA ILE A 442 46.72 9.38 9.98
C ILE A 442 46.78 7.91 10.40
N TYR A 443 46.56 7.65 11.68
CA TYR A 443 46.48 6.30 12.22
C TYR A 443 45.19 6.11 13.04
N LYS A 444 44.71 4.87 13.13
CA LYS A 444 43.48 4.54 13.85
C LYS A 444 43.79 4.04 15.26
N LYS A 445 43.15 4.63 16.27
CA LYS A 445 43.26 4.24 17.67
C LYS A 445 41.85 4.21 18.27
N GLY A 446 41.41 3.04 18.74
CA GLY A 446 40.08 2.89 19.34
C GLY A 446 38.90 3.21 18.41
N GLY A 447 39.04 3.00 17.09
CA GLY A 447 38.00 3.28 16.10
C GLY A 447 37.92 4.74 15.64
N GLN A 448 38.68 5.65 16.25
CA GLN A 448 38.84 7.05 15.83
C GLN A 448 40.16 7.25 15.10
N GLU A 449 40.19 8.23 14.19
CA GLU A 449 41.38 8.61 13.43
C GLU A 449 42.15 9.72 14.16
N PHE A 450 43.46 9.58 14.25
CA PHE A 450 44.37 10.52 14.91
C PHE A 450 45.55 10.83 14.00
N ILE A 451 46.13 12.02 14.18
CA ILE A 451 47.35 12.46 13.52
C ILE A 451 48.36 12.90 14.59
N ARG A 452 49.64 12.56 14.41
CA ARG A 452 50.71 12.97 15.32
C ARG A 452 51.45 14.16 14.75
N ILE A 453 51.50 15.26 15.50
CA ILE A 453 52.19 16.50 15.11
C ILE A 453 53.20 16.79 16.22
N GLY A 454 54.48 16.56 15.94
CA GLY A 454 55.53 16.56 16.96
C GLY A 454 55.23 15.55 18.08
N ASP A 455 55.03 16.07 19.29
CA ASP A 455 54.71 15.27 20.48
C ASP A 455 53.20 15.18 20.79
N SER A 456 52.36 15.92 20.05
CA SER A 456 50.90 15.97 20.28
C SER A 456 50.15 14.95 19.43
N GLU A 457 49.24 14.19 20.04
CA GLU A 457 48.25 13.36 19.35
C GLU A 457 46.94 14.13 19.20
N ILE A 458 46.50 14.35 17.96
CA ILE A 458 45.32 15.16 17.64
C ILE A 458 44.28 14.31 16.94
N GLN A 459 43.02 14.42 17.36
CA GLN A 459 41.91 13.74 16.68
C GLN A 459 41.73 14.34 15.28
N TYR A 460 41.70 13.47 14.27
CA TYR A 460 41.50 13.86 12.89
C TYR A 460 40.00 13.84 12.55
N ASN A 461 39.50 14.96 12.04
CA ASN A 461 38.16 15.06 11.47
C ASN A 461 38.21 14.95 9.94
N SER A 462 37.43 14.02 9.38
CA SER A 462 37.36 13.77 7.93
C SER A 462 36.84 14.95 7.11
N ASP A 463 36.11 15.89 7.73
CA ASP A 463 35.59 17.08 7.06
C ASP A 463 36.66 18.18 6.88
N PHE A 464 37.80 18.08 7.57
CA PHE A 464 38.89 19.04 7.48
C PHE A 464 39.46 19.17 6.06
N ARG A 465 39.69 20.41 5.61
CA ARG A 465 40.32 20.71 4.32
C ARG A 465 41.42 21.76 4.46
N LEU A 466 42.58 21.49 3.87
CA LEU A 466 43.71 22.41 3.85
C LEU A 466 44.01 22.86 2.41
N TYR A 467 44.11 24.18 2.24
CA TYR A 467 44.52 24.84 1.00
C TYR A 467 45.81 25.62 1.27
N LEU A 468 46.80 25.48 0.39
CA LEU A 468 48.08 26.19 0.50
C LEU A 468 48.21 27.15 -0.68
N THR A 469 48.67 28.38 -0.47
CA THR A 469 48.95 29.33 -1.55
C THR A 469 50.35 29.92 -1.46
N THR A 470 50.92 30.27 -2.60
CA THR A 470 52.16 31.05 -2.70
C THR A 470 52.01 32.13 -3.78
N GLN A 471 52.47 33.33 -3.47
CA GLN A 471 52.47 34.46 -4.42
C GLN A 471 53.74 34.50 -5.29
N LYS A 472 54.72 33.63 -5.03
CA LYS A 472 55.92 33.53 -5.86
C LYS A 472 55.55 32.93 -7.22
N PHE A 473 55.95 33.59 -8.31
CA PHE A 473 55.70 33.11 -9.67
C PHE A 473 56.40 31.78 -9.97
N ASN A 474 57.65 31.64 -9.54
CA ASN A 474 58.44 30.42 -9.74
C ASN A 474 59.08 29.98 -8.41
N PRO A 475 58.29 29.36 -7.52
CA PRO A 475 58.79 28.89 -6.22
C PRO A 475 59.68 27.66 -6.40
N HIS A 476 60.80 27.61 -5.68
CA HIS A 476 61.71 26.47 -5.72
C HIS A 476 61.43 25.49 -4.57
N PHE A 477 60.53 24.54 -4.79
CA PHE A 477 60.24 23.49 -3.82
C PHE A 477 61.19 22.30 -3.94
N LEU A 478 61.55 21.72 -2.80
CA LEU A 478 62.30 20.47 -2.75
C LEU A 478 61.46 19.31 -3.32
N PRO A 479 62.06 18.30 -3.99
CA PRO A 479 61.34 17.15 -4.52
C PRO A 479 60.48 16.42 -3.49
N ALA A 480 60.94 16.40 -2.23
CA ALA A 480 60.18 15.84 -1.12
C ALA A 480 58.82 16.54 -0.92
N THR A 481 58.76 17.86 -1.08
CA THR A 481 57.52 18.64 -1.01
C THR A 481 56.61 18.31 -2.19
N CYS A 482 57.16 18.30 -3.41
CA CYS A 482 56.40 18.01 -4.64
C CYS A 482 55.75 16.61 -4.64
N ASN A 483 56.31 15.65 -3.91
CA ASN A 483 55.74 14.31 -3.77
C ASN A 483 54.55 14.25 -2.79
N ILE A 484 54.52 15.16 -1.81
CA ILE A 484 53.56 15.15 -0.70
C ILE A 484 52.31 15.98 -1.04
N VAL A 485 52.49 17.12 -1.71
CA VAL A 485 51.39 18.03 -2.10
C VAL A 485 51.16 18.00 -3.61
N THR A 486 49.94 18.33 -4.04
CA THR A 486 49.66 18.55 -5.48
C THR A 486 49.86 20.02 -5.79
N ILE A 487 50.91 20.32 -6.56
CA ILE A 487 51.18 21.69 -6.99
C ILE A 487 50.28 22.01 -8.19
N ILE A 488 49.55 23.12 -8.10
CA ILE A 488 48.62 23.57 -9.14
C ILE A 488 49.02 24.97 -9.56
N ASN A 489 49.29 25.13 -10.84
CA ASN A 489 49.63 26.41 -11.41
C ASN A 489 48.37 27.24 -11.69
N PHE A 490 48.13 28.27 -10.87
CA PHE A 490 47.02 29.20 -11.00
C PHE A 490 47.44 30.55 -11.62
N THR A 491 48.59 30.59 -12.32
CA THR A 491 49.02 31.78 -13.06
C THR A 491 47.98 32.18 -14.11
N LEU A 492 47.83 33.49 -14.27
CA LEU A 492 46.90 34.07 -15.23
C LEU A 492 47.25 33.67 -16.66
N THR A 493 46.26 33.15 -17.39
CA THR A 493 46.41 32.80 -18.81
C THR A 493 46.07 33.99 -19.71
N PHE A 494 46.58 33.98 -20.95
CA PHE A 494 46.28 35.02 -21.93
C PHE A 494 44.76 35.19 -22.17
N HIS A 495 44.07 34.07 -22.40
CA HIS A 495 42.62 34.08 -22.60
C HIS A 495 41.85 34.47 -21.32
N GLY A 496 42.32 34.04 -20.14
CA GLY A 496 41.72 34.44 -18.86
C GLY A 496 41.76 35.96 -18.67
N LEU A 497 42.92 36.59 -18.90
CA LEU A 497 43.05 38.05 -18.82
C LEU A 497 42.26 38.76 -19.91
N GLN A 498 42.30 38.26 -21.15
CA GLN A 498 41.52 38.83 -22.26
C GLN A 498 40.02 38.88 -21.90
N ASN A 499 39.46 37.81 -21.35
CA ASN A 499 38.07 37.77 -20.91
C ASN A 499 37.80 38.74 -19.75
N GLN A 500 38.71 38.83 -18.78
CA GLN A 500 38.59 39.76 -17.65
C GLN A 500 38.60 41.22 -18.13
N LEU A 501 39.51 41.58 -19.04
CA LEU A 501 39.59 42.92 -19.62
C LEU A 501 38.39 43.20 -20.53
N LEU A 502 37.90 42.21 -21.27
CA LEU A 502 36.69 42.35 -22.08
C LEU A 502 35.49 42.76 -21.24
N SER A 503 35.24 42.07 -20.12
CA SER A 503 34.20 42.47 -19.17
C SER A 503 34.42 43.89 -18.64
N ALA A 504 35.66 44.29 -18.35
CA ALA A 504 35.95 45.65 -17.94
C ALA A 504 35.64 46.70 -19.02
N VAL A 505 35.98 46.43 -20.29
CA VAL A 505 35.67 47.30 -21.44
C VAL A 505 34.17 47.43 -21.64
N VAL A 506 33.46 46.29 -21.69
CA VAL A 506 32.02 46.26 -21.95
C VAL A 506 31.26 46.96 -20.81
N ASN A 507 31.63 46.71 -19.55
CA ASN A 507 31.07 47.41 -18.40
C ASN A 507 31.24 48.93 -18.47
N LYS A 508 32.34 49.42 -19.07
CA LYS A 508 32.60 50.85 -19.22
C LYS A 508 31.92 51.47 -20.45
N LYS A 509 31.93 50.81 -21.61
CA LYS A 509 31.37 51.36 -22.86
C LYS A 509 29.86 51.13 -22.97
N LYS A 510 29.36 49.95 -22.59
CA LYS A 510 27.94 49.57 -22.61
C LYS A 510 27.55 48.88 -21.30
N PRO A 511 27.41 49.63 -20.17
CA PRO A 511 27.08 49.06 -18.86
C PRO A 511 25.75 48.31 -18.84
N GLU A 512 24.78 48.74 -19.65
CA GLU A 512 23.49 48.06 -19.76
C GLU A 512 23.63 46.65 -20.36
N LEU A 513 24.50 46.49 -21.36
CA LEU A 513 24.79 45.19 -21.97
C LEU A 513 25.45 44.23 -20.97
N GLU A 514 26.42 44.71 -20.18
CA GLU A 514 27.07 43.87 -19.15
C GLU A 514 26.08 43.50 -18.02
N LYS A 515 25.22 44.44 -17.60
CA LYS A 515 24.16 44.14 -16.62
C LYS A 515 23.18 43.10 -17.14
N GLN A 516 22.79 43.18 -18.42
CA GLN A 516 21.93 42.19 -19.05
C GLN A 516 22.63 40.83 -19.14
N TYR A 517 23.91 40.80 -19.51
CA TYR A 517 24.72 39.58 -19.51
C TYR A 517 24.78 38.92 -18.13
N CYS A 518 25.15 39.67 -17.09
CA CYS A 518 25.22 39.14 -15.72
C CYS A 518 23.88 38.61 -15.22
N LYS A 519 22.78 39.35 -15.44
CA LYS A 519 21.42 38.90 -15.08
C LYS A 519 21.00 37.65 -15.84
N LEU A 520 21.33 37.58 -17.13
CA LEU A 520 21.04 36.42 -17.97
C LEU A 520 21.80 35.19 -17.46
N MET A 521 23.09 35.33 -17.17
CA MET A 521 23.91 34.24 -16.62
C MET A 521 23.38 33.73 -15.28
N GLU A 522 23.02 34.63 -14.38
CA GLU A 522 22.40 34.30 -13.09
C GLU A 522 21.06 33.57 -13.30
N SER A 523 20.19 34.09 -14.17
CA SER A 523 18.90 33.47 -14.49
C SER A 523 19.06 32.06 -15.05
N ILE A 524 19.95 31.86 -16.04
CA ILE A 524 20.18 30.52 -16.61
C ILE A 524 20.73 29.58 -15.53
N SER A 525 21.59 30.07 -14.62
CA SER A 525 22.10 29.26 -13.52
C SER A 525 20.99 28.81 -12.57
N ILE A 526 20.09 29.71 -12.19
CA ILE A 526 18.94 29.39 -11.32
C ILE A 526 18.01 28.40 -12.02
N ASP A 527 17.71 28.62 -13.30
CA ASP A 527 16.81 27.79 -14.08
C ASP A 527 17.33 26.36 -14.28
N LEU A 528 18.61 26.19 -14.57
CA LEU A 528 19.23 24.86 -14.69
C LEU A 528 19.27 24.10 -13.36
N VAL A 529 19.46 24.80 -12.24
CA VAL A 529 19.38 24.17 -10.91
C VAL A 529 17.93 23.76 -10.62
N ALA A 530 16.97 24.62 -10.89
CA ALA A 530 15.56 24.34 -10.70
C ALA A 530 15.09 23.13 -11.54
N LEU A 531 15.49 23.04 -12.82
CA LEU A 531 15.17 21.88 -13.67
C LEU A 531 15.63 20.55 -13.05
N ARG A 532 16.86 20.52 -12.54
CA ARG A 532 17.40 19.31 -11.91
C ARG A 532 16.70 18.97 -10.60
N GLU A 533 16.39 19.97 -9.79
CA GLU A 533 15.64 19.77 -8.54
C GLU A 533 14.23 19.22 -8.83
N TYR A 534 13.56 19.71 -9.87
CA TYR A 534 12.27 19.19 -10.31
C TYR A 534 12.35 17.75 -10.84
N GLU A 535 13.38 17.43 -11.61
CA GLU A 535 13.63 16.06 -12.07
C GLU A 535 13.89 15.12 -10.90
N GLN A 536 14.77 15.50 -9.97
CA GLN A 536 15.10 14.69 -8.81
C GLN A 536 13.90 14.54 -7.85
N ARG A 537 13.10 15.60 -7.68
CA ARG A 537 11.85 15.54 -6.93
C ARG A 537 10.85 14.58 -7.59
N SER A 538 10.71 14.61 -8.91
CA SER A 538 9.82 13.70 -9.65
C SER A 538 10.24 12.23 -9.46
N LEU A 539 11.54 11.96 -9.57
CA LEU A 539 12.10 10.63 -9.33
C LEU A 539 11.90 10.16 -7.88
N GLN A 540 12.14 11.04 -6.90
CA GLN A 540 11.92 10.74 -5.48
C GLN A 540 10.45 10.46 -5.17
N LEU A 541 9.53 11.23 -5.75
CA LEU A 541 8.10 11.03 -5.59
C LEU A 541 7.68 9.66 -6.16
N LEU A 542 8.13 9.31 -7.37
CA LEU A 542 7.88 8.00 -7.97
C LEU A 542 8.49 6.84 -7.18
N GLN A 543 9.67 7.04 -6.59
CA GLN A 543 10.36 6.03 -5.79
C GLN A 543 9.72 5.81 -4.41
N LYS A 544 9.21 6.89 -3.79
CA LYS A 544 8.66 6.86 -2.42
C LYS A 544 7.25 6.31 -2.35
N THR A 545 6.48 6.34 -3.43
CA THR A 545 5.10 5.86 -3.44
C THR A 545 5.04 4.36 -3.15
N SER A 546 4.62 4.01 -1.93
CA SER A 546 4.31 2.64 -1.51
C SER A 546 2.82 2.39 -1.71
N GLY A 547 2.43 1.75 -2.82
CA GLY A 547 1.03 1.46 -3.14
C GLY A 547 0.74 1.53 -4.64
N HIS A 548 -0.54 1.64 -4.99
CA HIS A 548 -0.96 1.76 -6.38
C HIS A 548 -0.83 3.22 -6.85
N LEU A 549 0.10 3.49 -7.78
CA LEU A 549 0.42 4.84 -8.30
C LEU A 549 -0.80 5.69 -8.68
N LEU A 550 -1.81 5.06 -9.27
CA LEU A 550 -3.01 5.73 -9.78
C LEU A 550 -3.97 6.23 -8.70
N ASP A 551 -3.80 5.77 -7.45
CA ASP A 551 -4.68 6.14 -6.33
C ASP A 551 -4.13 7.32 -5.51
N ASP A 552 -2.86 7.68 -5.71
CA ASP A 552 -2.20 8.79 -5.02
C ASP A 552 -2.47 10.11 -5.77
N GLN A 553 -3.52 10.82 -5.34
CA GLN A 553 -3.94 12.08 -5.96
C GLN A 553 -2.88 13.18 -5.78
N ASP A 554 -2.23 13.24 -4.62
CA ASP A 554 -1.20 14.24 -4.32
C ASP A 554 0.01 14.06 -5.23
N LEU A 555 0.40 12.81 -5.50
CA LEU A 555 1.46 12.51 -6.46
C LEU A 555 1.11 13.02 -7.86
N ILE A 556 -0.11 12.75 -8.34
CA ILE A 556 -0.55 13.13 -9.69
C ILE A 556 -0.55 14.66 -9.84
N GLU A 557 -1.08 15.38 -8.87
CA GLU A 557 -1.12 16.85 -8.89
C GLU A 557 0.29 17.45 -8.83
N ASN A 558 1.17 16.89 -7.99
CA ASN A 558 2.57 17.32 -7.93
C ASN A 558 3.32 17.06 -9.24
N LEU A 559 3.13 15.90 -9.87
CA LEU A 559 3.76 15.57 -11.16
C LEU A 559 3.25 16.47 -12.28
N GLN A 560 1.94 16.74 -12.33
CA GLN A 560 1.36 17.64 -13.32
C GLN A 560 1.89 19.07 -13.15
N ARG A 561 1.94 19.57 -11.91
CA ARG A 561 2.51 20.89 -11.62
C ARG A 561 4.00 20.95 -12.01
N THR A 562 4.76 19.92 -11.65
CA THR A 562 6.20 19.83 -11.96
C THR A 562 6.44 19.81 -13.46
N LYS A 563 5.59 19.12 -14.22
CA LYS A 563 5.67 19.14 -15.69
C LYS A 563 5.48 20.53 -16.27
N ILE A 564 4.41 21.23 -15.86
CA ILE A 564 4.09 22.57 -16.40
C ILE A 564 5.28 23.50 -16.11
N THR A 565 5.75 23.53 -14.86
CA THR A 565 6.90 24.37 -14.50
C THR A 565 8.17 23.95 -15.22
N SER A 566 8.45 22.65 -15.37
CA SER A 566 9.64 22.17 -16.09
C SER A 566 9.61 22.55 -17.57
N SER A 567 8.45 22.49 -18.22
CA SER A 567 8.29 22.89 -19.62
C SER A 567 8.50 24.39 -19.81
N GLU A 568 7.94 25.21 -18.91
CA GLU A 568 8.13 26.67 -18.92
C GLU A 568 9.59 27.04 -18.72
N ILE A 569 10.28 26.39 -17.77
CA ILE A 569 11.70 26.64 -17.51
C ILE A 569 12.55 26.16 -18.68
N PHE A 570 12.22 25.01 -19.28
CA PHE A 570 12.95 24.51 -20.45
C PHE A 570 12.89 25.50 -21.63
N GLN A 571 11.70 26.03 -21.91
CA GLN A 571 11.53 27.06 -22.92
C GLN A 571 12.32 28.33 -22.56
N ARG A 572 12.24 28.79 -21.30
CA ARG A 572 12.99 29.95 -20.83
C ARG A 572 14.51 29.76 -20.95
N VAL A 573 15.04 28.57 -20.66
CA VAL A 573 16.46 28.25 -20.84
C VAL A 573 16.85 28.29 -22.31
N ALA A 574 16.00 27.78 -23.22
CA ALA A 574 16.24 27.84 -24.65
C ALA A 574 16.25 29.29 -25.18
N ASP A 575 15.28 30.11 -24.76
CA ASP A 575 15.21 31.54 -25.12
C ASP A 575 16.41 32.32 -24.55
N SER A 576 16.81 31.99 -23.32
CA SER A 576 17.97 32.58 -22.66
C SER A 576 19.28 32.21 -23.35
N ALA A 577 19.41 30.97 -23.84
CA ALA A 577 20.58 30.53 -24.61
C ALA A 577 20.66 31.23 -25.98
N ALA A 578 19.53 31.45 -26.66
CA ALA A 578 19.50 32.24 -27.89
C ALA A 578 19.93 33.70 -27.63
N THR A 579 19.47 34.27 -26.52
CA THR A 579 19.85 35.62 -26.07
C THR A 579 21.33 35.70 -25.66
N GLU A 580 21.87 34.64 -25.06
CA GLU A 580 23.29 34.55 -24.70
C GLU A 580 24.16 34.65 -25.95
N VAL A 581 23.81 33.94 -27.03
CA VAL A 581 24.56 33.99 -28.29
C VAL A 581 24.56 35.39 -28.90
N THR A 582 23.44 36.10 -28.85
CA THR A 582 23.36 37.47 -29.39
C THR A 582 24.16 38.46 -28.54
N ILE A 583 24.06 38.38 -27.20
CA ILE A 583 24.85 39.22 -26.29
C ILE A 583 26.34 38.93 -26.44
N GLU A 584 26.74 37.66 -26.51
CA GLU A 584 28.14 37.26 -26.72
C GLU A 584 28.66 37.77 -28.07
N GLY A 585 27.82 37.75 -29.11
CA GLY A 585 28.11 38.39 -30.40
C GLY A 585 28.41 39.89 -30.27
N MET A 586 27.62 40.62 -29.48
CA MET A 586 27.88 42.05 -29.21
C MET A 586 29.16 42.26 -28.37
N ARG A 587 29.47 41.37 -27.42
CA ARG A 587 30.72 41.43 -26.63
C ARG A 587 31.94 41.17 -27.50
N LYS A 588 31.86 40.22 -28.45
CA LYS A 588 32.96 39.89 -29.39
C LYS A 588 33.49 41.10 -30.15
N ALA A 589 32.64 42.10 -30.40
CA ALA A 589 33.03 43.35 -31.06
C ALA A 589 34.16 44.10 -30.32
N TYR A 590 34.28 43.96 -29.00
CA TYR A 590 35.30 44.63 -28.18
C TYR A 590 36.53 43.74 -27.87
N ILE A 591 36.56 42.50 -28.35
CA ILE A 591 37.71 41.58 -28.17
C ILE A 591 39.05 42.20 -28.62
N PRO A 592 39.14 42.97 -29.73
CA PRO A 592 40.42 43.55 -30.14
C PRO A 592 41.07 44.42 -29.07
N ILE A 593 40.28 45.23 -28.36
CA ILE A 593 40.76 46.10 -27.25
C ILE A 593 41.30 45.24 -26.10
N ALA A 594 40.52 44.24 -25.69
CA ALA A 594 40.90 43.32 -24.63
C ALA A 594 42.16 42.51 -24.98
N THR A 595 42.30 42.13 -26.25
CA THR A 595 43.46 41.42 -26.79
C THR A 595 44.70 42.28 -26.71
N ARG A 596 44.60 43.56 -27.12
CA ARG A 596 45.70 44.52 -26.98
C ARG A 596 46.09 44.71 -25.52
N GLY A 597 45.12 44.89 -24.64
CA GLY A 597 45.36 45.04 -23.19
C GLY A 597 46.07 43.82 -22.60
N ALA A 598 45.66 42.61 -22.98
CA ALA A 598 46.31 41.37 -22.55
C ALA A 598 47.77 41.32 -23.03
N VAL A 599 48.03 41.60 -24.32
CA VAL A 599 49.41 41.65 -24.86
C VAL A 599 50.26 42.65 -24.09
N LEU A 600 49.76 43.86 -23.84
CA LEU A 600 50.50 44.89 -23.10
C LEU A 600 50.83 44.44 -21.68
N TYR A 601 49.89 43.82 -20.97
CA TYR A 601 50.14 43.30 -19.62
C TYR A 601 51.23 42.23 -19.61
N PHE A 602 51.17 41.23 -20.51
CA PHE A 602 52.19 40.18 -20.53
C PHE A 602 53.57 40.74 -20.88
N VAL A 603 53.65 41.70 -21.81
CA VAL A 603 54.92 42.40 -22.09
C VAL A 603 55.45 43.12 -20.85
N ILE A 604 54.59 43.78 -20.08
CA ILE A 604 54.99 44.46 -18.83
C ILE A 604 55.41 43.45 -17.75
N SER A 605 54.68 42.35 -17.62
CA SER A 605 55.00 41.27 -16.69
C SER A 605 56.38 40.67 -17.01
N ASP A 606 56.71 40.55 -18.29
CA ASP A 606 57.99 40.01 -18.75
C ASP A 606 59.17 40.99 -18.49
N LEU A 607 58.92 42.30 -18.27
CA LEU A 607 59.99 43.27 -17.95
C LEU A 607 60.71 42.95 -16.63
N VAL A 608 60.08 42.20 -15.72
CA VAL A 608 60.71 41.71 -14.49
C VAL A 608 61.95 40.87 -14.79
N HIS A 609 61.98 40.16 -15.93
CA HIS A 609 63.14 39.36 -16.34
C HIS A 609 64.35 40.21 -16.73
N ILE A 610 64.14 41.49 -17.08
CA ILE A 610 65.22 42.44 -17.37
C ILE A 610 65.71 43.07 -16.06
N ASN A 611 64.78 43.54 -15.22
CA ASN A 611 65.10 44.13 -13.92
C ASN A 611 63.98 43.88 -12.91
N HIS A 612 64.34 43.41 -11.72
CA HIS A 612 63.43 43.14 -10.60
C HIS A 612 62.61 44.36 -10.14
N VAL A 613 63.04 45.59 -10.46
CA VAL A 613 62.29 46.82 -10.13
C VAL A 613 60.98 46.92 -10.92
N TYR A 614 60.85 46.27 -12.09
CA TYR A 614 59.64 46.29 -12.92
C TYR A 614 58.54 45.33 -12.46
N GLN A 615 58.37 45.16 -11.15
CA GLN A 615 57.32 44.31 -10.61
C GLN A 615 56.01 45.11 -10.45
N PHE A 616 55.09 44.92 -11.39
CA PHE A 616 53.77 45.55 -11.37
C PHE A 616 52.68 44.54 -11.01
N SER A 617 51.67 44.99 -10.26
CA SER A 617 50.50 44.15 -9.94
C SER A 617 49.44 44.23 -11.04
N LEU A 618 48.66 43.15 -11.23
CA LEU A 618 47.51 43.18 -12.15
C LEU A 618 46.50 44.26 -11.77
N ASN A 619 46.26 44.47 -10.47
CA ASN A 619 45.34 45.51 -10.01
C ASN A 619 45.79 46.92 -10.44
N TRP A 620 47.09 47.19 -10.47
CA TRP A 620 47.64 48.45 -10.97
C TRP A 620 47.40 48.59 -12.48
N PHE A 621 47.72 47.55 -13.26
CA PHE A 621 47.51 47.56 -14.71
C PHE A 621 46.03 47.73 -15.05
N HIS A 622 45.14 47.04 -14.35
CA HIS A 622 43.70 47.14 -14.54
C HIS A 622 43.18 48.57 -14.30
N LYS A 623 43.73 49.31 -13.33
CA LYS A 623 43.37 50.72 -13.12
C LYS A 623 43.77 51.57 -14.32
N ILE A 624 45.01 51.45 -14.78
CA ILE A 624 45.52 52.18 -15.96
C ILE A 624 44.70 51.85 -17.21
N PHE A 625 44.36 50.58 -17.40
CA PHE A 625 43.55 50.13 -18.52
C PHE A 625 42.17 50.79 -18.50
N VAL A 626 41.50 50.82 -17.34
CA VAL A 626 40.19 51.48 -17.17
C VAL A 626 40.30 53.00 -17.34
N ASP A 627 41.32 53.63 -16.76
CA ASP A 627 41.55 55.07 -16.88
C ASP A 627 41.82 55.49 -18.33
N SER A 628 42.52 54.65 -19.10
CA SER A 628 42.76 54.87 -20.54
C SER A 628 41.46 54.92 -21.33
N ILE A 629 40.51 54.04 -21.01
CA ILE A 629 39.18 54.01 -21.66
C ILE A 629 38.37 55.25 -21.28
N ASP A 630 38.47 55.71 -20.04
CA ASP A 630 37.77 56.91 -19.57
C ASP A 630 38.38 58.21 -20.14
N ASN A 631 39.67 58.22 -20.49
CA ASN A 631 40.32 59.37 -21.14
C ASN A 631 39.85 59.60 -22.59
N VAL A 632 39.59 58.53 -23.35
CA VAL A 632 39.03 58.64 -24.72
C VAL A 632 37.64 59.28 -24.70
N LYS A 633 36.81 58.95 -23.69
CA LYS A 633 35.50 59.59 -23.54
C LYS A 633 35.60 61.10 -23.31
N LYS A 634 36.69 61.59 -22.71
CA LYS A 634 36.90 63.03 -22.48
C LYS A 634 37.37 63.74 -23.75
N SER A 635 38.16 63.08 -24.61
CA SER A 635 38.55 63.65 -25.91
C SER A 635 37.34 63.79 -26.84
N ASP A 636 36.43 62.81 -26.86
CA ASP A 636 35.17 62.87 -27.64
C ASP A 636 34.29 64.07 -27.28
N ILE A 637 34.14 64.35 -25.98
CA ILE A 637 33.34 65.49 -25.49
C ILE A 637 33.98 66.82 -25.92
N SER A 638 35.32 66.92 -25.86
CA SER A 638 36.05 68.13 -26.29
C SER A 638 36.04 68.35 -27.82
N LEU A 639 35.98 67.28 -28.60
CA LEU A 639 35.86 67.33 -30.06
C LEU A 639 34.43 67.69 -30.49
N SER A 640 33.39 67.21 -29.79
CA SER A 640 32.00 67.58 -30.07
C SER A 640 31.70 69.06 -29.81
N ASP A 641 32.31 69.67 -28.78
CA ASP A 641 32.21 71.11 -28.54
C ASP A 641 32.94 71.93 -29.61
N SER A 642 34.04 71.39 -30.17
CA SER A 642 34.81 72.02 -31.24
C SER A 642 34.10 71.94 -32.60
N LEU A 643 33.46 70.80 -32.91
CA LEU A 643 32.75 70.54 -34.17
C LEU A 643 31.38 71.23 -34.27
N SER A 644 30.77 71.61 -33.15
CA SER A 644 29.54 72.42 -33.14
C SER A 644 29.74 73.85 -33.66
N SER A 645 30.99 74.30 -33.79
CA SER A 645 31.34 75.67 -34.22
C SER A 645 31.76 75.80 -35.69
N THR A 646 31.88 74.70 -36.45
CA THR A 646 32.32 74.79 -37.85
C THR A 646 31.75 73.68 -38.73
N LYS A 647 30.49 73.87 -39.17
CA LYS A 647 29.89 73.48 -40.47
C LYS A 647 28.35 73.45 -40.34
N ILE A 648 27.76 74.63 -40.23
CA ILE A 648 26.37 74.85 -40.64
C ILE A 648 26.43 75.65 -41.94
N SER A 649 26.64 74.96 -43.05
CA SER A 649 26.28 75.46 -44.37
C SER A 649 26.43 74.33 -45.38
N GLU A 650 25.33 74.07 -46.10
CA GLU A 650 25.24 73.28 -47.34
C GLU A 650 25.25 71.75 -47.17
N TYR A 651 24.06 71.14 -47.05
CA TYR A 651 23.35 70.57 -48.21
C TYR A 651 22.03 69.93 -47.74
N LYS A 652 20.93 70.40 -48.35
CA LYS A 652 19.60 69.79 -48.27
C LYS A 652 19.25 69.38 -49.71
N VAL A 653 19.43 68.11 -50.09
CA VAL A 653 18.73 67.48 -51.24
C VAL A 653 18.54 65.98 -50.92
N GLN A 654 17.45 65.46 -51.46
CA GLN A 654 16.68 64.26 -51.12
C GLN A 654 17.32 62.91 -51.48
N SER A 655 16.65 61.88 -50.94
CA SER A 655 16.32 60.54 -51.47
C SER A 655 17.28 59.37 -51.30
N GLU A 656 16.73 58.36 -50.62
CA GLU A 656 16.85 56.91 -50.85
C GLU A 656 18.26 56.29 -50.85
N GLU A 657 18.68 55.75 -49.70
CA GLU A 657 19.62 54.62 -49.62
C GLU A 657 19.59 53.99 -48.21
N THR A 658 18.82 52.93 -48.02
CA THR A 658 18.76 52.14 -46.76
C THR A 658 19.85 51.05 -46.68
N SER A 659 20.99 51.27 -47.33
CA SER A 659 22.15 50.36 -47.28
C SER A 659 23.45 51.01 -46.75
N THR A 660 23.56 52.34 -46.76
CA THR A 660 24.77 53.09 -46.37
C THR A 660 24.85 53.46 -44.88
N GLU A 661 23.73 53.49 -44.15
CA GLU A 661 23.73 53.77 -42.68
C GLU A 661 24.39 52.64 -41.87
N SER A 662 24.25 51.38 -42.30
CA SER A 662 24.89 50.25 -41.60
C SER A 662 26.40 50.17 -41.83
N GLU A 663 26.89 50.52 -43.02
CA GLU A 663 28.32 50.51 -43.33
C GLU A 663 29.06 51.68 -42.65
N THR A 664 28.43 52.85 -42.59
CA THR A 664 28.98 54.02 -41.89
C THR A 664 29.06 53.83 -40.38
N GLU A 665 28.04 53.25 -39.73
CA GLU A 665 28.11 52.91 -38.29
C GLU A 665 29.20 51.87 -37.97
N ILE A 666 29.40 50.88 -38.84
CA ILE A 666 30.47 49.87 -38.70
C ILE A 666 31.86 50.53 -38.79
N ASP A 667 32.04 51.50 -39.69
CA ASP A 667 33.31 52.19 -39.85
C ASP A 667 33.61 53.17 -38.70
N TYR A 668 32.62 53.91 -38.19
CA TYR A 668 32.78 54.72 -36.97
C TYR A 668 33.11 53.86 -35.75
N PHE A 669 32.47 52.70 -35.61
CA PHE A 669 32.74 51.78 -34.50
C PHE A 669 34.15 51.18 -34.56
N LYS A 670 34.65 50.84 -35.75
CA LYS A 670 36.05 50.40 -35.94
C LYS A 670 37.05 51.52 -35.64
N ILE A 671 36.73 52.76 -35.98
CA ILE A 671 37.57 53.93 -35.67
C ILE A 671 37.66 54.15 -34.16
N ASP A 672 36.54 54.12 -33.42
CA ASP A 672 36.53 54.22 -31.94
C ASP A 672 37.36 53.09 -31.28
N ILE A 673 37.24 51.85 -31.77
CA ILE A 673 38.07 50.73 -31.28
C ILE A 673 39.56 51.00 -31.47
N ASN A 674 39.97 51.48 -32.65
CA ASN A 674 41.37 51.74 -32.94
C ASN A 674 41.91 52.92 -32.11
N GLU A 675 41.14 53.98 -31.92
CA GLU A 675 41.52 55.12 -31.09
C GLU A 675 41.71 54.71 -29.62
N ILE A 676 40.85 53.83 -29.09
CA ILE A 676 41.02 53.27 -27.75
C ILE A 676 42.29 52.43 -27.66
N ILE A 677 42.58 51.61 -28.67
CA ILE A 677 43.78 50.78 -28.72
C ILE A 677 45.05 51.64 -28.74
N GLU A 678 45.06 52.72 -29.52
CA GLU A 678 46.19 53.66 -29.59
C GLU A 678 46.36 54.43 -28.29
N THR A 679 45.28 54.97 -27.74
CA THR A 679 45.29 55.72 -26.47
C THR A 679 45.74 54.83 -25.31
N LEU A 680 45.25 53.60 -25.24
CA LEU A 680 45.68 52.61 -24.25
C LEU A 680 47.19 52.33 -24.39
N THR A 681 47.66 52.07 -25.61
CA THR A 681 49.08 51.80 -25.87
C THR A 681 49.94 52.99 -25.45
N TYR A 682 49.53 54.21 -25.82
CA TYR A 682 50.25 55.44 -25.48
C TYR A 682 50.27 55.71 -23.98
N HIS A 683 49.13 55.59 -23.30
CA HIS A 683 49.03 55.86 -21.87
C HIS A 683 49.85 54.88 -21.05
N VAL A 684 49.79 53.58 -21.38
CA VAL A 684 50.63 52.56 -20.76
C VAL A 684 52.11 52.86 -20.98
N TYR A 685 52.50 53.25 -22.19
CA TYR A 685 53.89 53.60 -22.51
C TYR A 685 54.39 54.83 -21.73
N GLU A 686 53.61 55.92 -21.68
CA GLU A 686 53.99 57.14 -20.95
C GLU A 686 54.09 56.89 -19.45
N VAL A 687 53.19 56.08 -18.87
CA VAL A 687 53.30 55.71 -17.45
C VAL A 687 54.59 54.92 -17.21
N LEU A 688 54.91 53.93 -18.04
CA LEU A 688 56.17 53.15 -17.91
C LEU A 688 57.41 54.03 -18.07
N LYS A 689 57.39 55.00 -18.98
CA LYS A 689 58.46 55.98 -19.19
C LYS A 689 58.69 56.85 -17.96
N CYS A 690 57.63 57.30 -17.29
CA CYS A 690 57.73 58.03 -16.03
C CYS A 690 58.42 57.20 -14.94
N TYR A 691 58.08 55.91 -14.82
CA TYR A 691 58.77 54.99 -13.90
C TYR A 691 60.24 54.78 -14.27
N ASN A 692 60.57 54.60 -15.56
CA ASN A 692 61.97 54.52 -16.01
C ASN A 692 62.78 55.76 -15.63
N THR A 693 62.18 56.93 -15.77
CA THR A 693 62.86 58.19 -15.43
C THR A 693 63.12 58.27 -13.92
N GLN A 694 62.17 57.85 -13.09
CA GLN A 694 62.37 57.78 -11.63
C GLN A 694 63.42 56.75 -11.22
N ILE A 695 63.51 55.60 -11.92
CA ILE A 695 64.50 54.54 -11.63
C ILE A 695 65.91 54.94 -12.07
N ILE A 696 66.06 55.71 -13.15
CA ILE A 696 67.37 56.20 -13.62
C ILE A 696 67.93 57.31 -12.70
N PHE A 697 67.05 58.04 -12.01
CA PHE A 697 67.42 59.10 -11.07
C PHE A 697 67.57 58.65 -9.61
N SER A 698 67.18 57.42 -9.27
CA SER A 698 67.42 56.76 -7.98
C SER A 698 68.63 55.85 -8.04
#